data_AF-A0AAD3MAZ0-F1
#
_entry.id   AF-A0AAD3MAZ0-F1
#
_cell.length_a   1.000
_cell.length_b   1.000
_cell.length_c   1.000
_cell.angle_alpha   90.00
_cell.angle_beta   90.00
_cell.angle_gamma   90.00
#
_symmetry.space_group_name_H-M   'P 1'
#
loop_
_entity.id
_entity.type
_entity.pdbx_description
1 polymer ?
#
loop_
_entity_poly.entity_id
_entity_poly.type
_entity_poly.pdbx_seq_one_letter_code
_entity_poly.pdbx_strand_id
1 'polypeptide(L)'
;MDTEAEALQGRFHSIWVLHCASCHIGSEANADKYYYSIKDISIGGRCVCNGHAEACNAKDPNDPYKLQCDCQHNTCGVSCDQCCPGYNQLPWKPATTYSANECEPCNCHRHSFDCYYDPEVNQRRSSIDIHGHHRGGGVCLNCQHHTTGVNCERCIPTYYRSPDHPIDSPLACSPCDCQSEFTDGTCEDLTGRCFCKPNYTGENCDSCASGFINFPDCYPIPTYPTNNNNGEAKPAGEIINCECSAAGTVDNSCRPDPRTRTCVCKPGFTGDHCDTCAPGFYGLNCQACQCSGPGCLDGSCDLVTGHSVCRSGFQGYQCDQCAPGYFNYPLCQLCGCSSVGSLPEVCDASGRCLCKPEFQGPRCEQCRSGFHSYPNCQVCTCDPRTSLDASCTASGHCHCRPNYSGASCDQCAPGYYSYPSCTPCQCSAEGSRYTSCDQVTGQCVCLPNVVGLRCDSCAHGAYGFPNCQAGTCHPAGSVQYVVQPPVGQCECRPHVEGPACDKCKPLYWNLSPDTPEGCSNCECHVAGTLSGVAECAQETGQCHCKPNACSGTCSTCKDGYYNLQEHSYFGCQGCQCDIGGSAGQSCGERNGRCRCRPNVEGAKCNLPRPDHYFPDLHHLKFEIEEGTMLDGRPVRFGYNPLEFKDFSWRGYAQMSPIQSKVLVSVSVNSPDLFHVVLRYASWGGSDVQGRVSVIEDGWNYRCGNWPQISANFRDLKLRIRIFYPPHFLLSPARSFLDPDPIDCSEAS
;
A
#
# COMPACT_ATOMS: atom_id res chain seq x y z
N MET A 1 -11.14 12.36 29.45
CA MET A 1 -11.93 11.17 29.10
C MET A 1 -11.65 10.89 27.65
N ASP A 2 -11.15 9.71 27.32
CA ASP A 2 -10.89 9.30 25.95
C ASP A 2 -12.10 8.58 25.38
N THR A 3 -12.55 8.99 24.20
CA THR A 3 -13.59 8.28 23.44
C THR A 3 -12.92 7.39 22.41
N GLU A 4 -13.13 6.08 22.51
CA GLU A 4 -12.76 5.07 21.52
C GLU A 4 -13.92 4.87 20.54
N ALA A 5 -13.66 4.75 19.24
CA ALA A 5 -14.64 4.26 18.26
C ALA A 5 -14.05 3.06 17.50
N GLU A 6 -14.63 1.87 17.70
CA GLU A 6 -14.38 0.66 16.91
C GLU A 6 -15.38 0.61 15.76
N ALA A 7 -14.95 0.32 14.53
CA ALA A 7 -15.85 -0.11 13.46
C ALA A 7 -15.08 -0.93 12.42
N LEU A 8 -15.66 -2.04 11.96
CA LEU A 8 -15.00 -2.94 11.01
C LEU A 8 -14.89 -2.37 9.58
N GLN A 9 -15.68 -1.35 9.21
CA GLN A 9 -15.62 -0.67 7.89
C GLN A 9 -16.51 0.61 7.84
N GLY A 10 -16.24 1.59 8.71
CA GLY A 10 -16.95 2.87 8.74
C GLY A 10 -16.03 4.07 8.52
N ARG A 11 -16.54 5.18 8.01
CA ARG A 11 -15.79 6.45 7.90
C ARG A 11 -16.38 7.43 8.90
N PHE A 12 -15.57 7.98 9.78
CA PHE A 12 -16.04 8.87 10.85
C PHE A 12 -15.39 10.24 10.72
N HIS A 13 -16.20 11.28 10.82
CA HIS A 13 -15.78 12.65 10.56
C HIS A 13 -15.51 13.41 11.85
N SER A 14 -16.50 13.53 12.74
CA SER A 14 -16.37 14.33 13.95
C SER A 14 -17.08 13.74 15.16
N ILE A 15 -16.51 13.99 16.34
CA ILE A 15 -17.09 13.80 17.67
C ILE A 15 -17.52 15.17 18.20
N TRP A 16 -18.76 15.24 18.69
CA TRP A 16 -19.28 16.41 19.39
C TRP A 16 -19.50 16.06 20.85
N VAL A 17 -19.00 16.88 21.77
CA VAL A 17 -19.16 16.69 23.21
C VAL A 17 -19.99 17.84 23.76
N LEU A 18 -21.29 17.59 23.92
CA LEU A 18 -22.24 18.61 24.40
C LEU A 18 -22.19 18.66 25.92
N HIS A 19 -21.75 19.80 26.45
CA HIS A 19 -21.75 20.07 27.88
C HIS A 19 -23.11 20.59 28.35
N CYS A 20 -23.71 19.93 29.33
CA CYS A 20 -24.88 20.46 30.03
C CYS A 20 -24.43 21.17 31.32
N ALA A 21 -23.79 22.34 31.22
CA ALA A 21 -23.53 23.16 32.42
C ALA A 21 -24.57 24.24 32.64
N SER A 22 -25.14 24.21 33.84
CA SER A 22 -25.60 25.40 34.54
C SER A 22 -24.40 26.19 35.05
N CYS A 23 -24.32 27.47 34.64
CA CYS A 23 -23.57 28.59 35.21
C CYS A 23 -22.41 28.32 36.18
N HIS A 24 -21.24 28.92 35.89
CA HIS A 24 -20.69 29.92 36.82
C HIS A 24 -19.84 31.00 36.10
N ILE A 25 -20.21 32.24 36.38
CA ILE A 25 -19.57 33.49 35.97
C ILE A 25 -18.28 33.68 36.79
N GLY A 26 -17.20 34.12 36.15
CA GLY A 26 -15.97 34.54 36.83
C GLY A 26 -15.06 35.30 35.90
N SER A 27 -15.23 36.63 35.90
CA SER A 27 -14.39 37.64 35.26
C SER A 27 -12.90 37.46 35.58
N GLU A 28 -12.03 37.67 34.59
CA GLU A 28 -11.14 38.85 34.57
C GLU A 28 -10.27 38.84 33.31
N ALA A 29 -10.21 40.01 32.70
CA ALA A 29 -9.29 40.37 31.65
C ALA A 29 -7.85 40.20 32.13
N ASN A 30 -6.93 39.70 31.29
CA ASN A 30 -5.87 40.56 30.79
C ASN A 30 -4.96 39.90 29.74
N ALA A 31 -4.28 40.81 29.07
CA ALA A 31 -3.13 40.68 28.19
C ALA A 31 -3.49 40.21 26.78
N ASP A 32 -3.37 41.16 25.85
CA ASP A 32 -3.11 40.92 24.44
C ASP A 32 -1.98 39.88 24.32
N LYS A 33 -2.36 38.61 24.20
CA LYS A 33 -1.42 37.55 23.83
C LYS A 33 -1.36 37.61 22.32
N TYR A 34 -0.28 38.17 21.80
CA TYR A 34 0.08 37.96 20.41
C TYR A 34 0.27 36.45 20.19
N TYR A 35 -0.71 35.80 19.57
CA TYR A 35 -0.63 34.40 19.19
C TYR A 35 -0.73 34.28 17.67
N TYR A 36 0.14 33.45 17.09
CA TYR A 36 0.01 33.06 15.69
C TYR A 36 -1.02 31.94 15.62
N SER A 37 -2.14 32.19 14.94
CA SER A 37 -3.14 31.19 14.59
C SER A 37 -2.98 30.90 13.09
N ILE A 38 -2.50 29.70 12.77
CA ILE A 38 -2.35 29.26 11.39
C ILE A 38 -3.55 28.37 11.06
N LYS A 39 -4.40 28.88 10.16
CA LYS A 39 -5.63 28.22 9.72
C LYS A 39 -5.37 27.02 8.80
N ASP A 40 -4.27 27.04 8.06
CA ASP A 40 -3.88 26.00 7.11
C ASP A 40 -2.36 26.01 6.91
N ILE A 41 -1.76 24.83 6.81
CA ILE A 41 -0.40 24.65 6.29
C ILE A 41 -0.48 23.61 5.18
N SER A 42 -0.63 24.09 3.95
CA SER A 42 -0.42 23.31 2.74
C SER A 42 1.07 23.31 2.40
N ILE A 43 1.69 22.14 2.41
CA ILE A 43 3.07 21.96 1.93
C ILE A 43 3.01 21.41 0.51
N GLY A 44 2.95 22.34 -0.45
CA GLY A 44 3.14 22.02 -1.86
C GLY A 44 4.57 21.56 -2.10
N GLY A 45 4.73 20.39 -2.69
CA GLY A 45 6.03 19.81 -3.01
C GLY A 45 5.99 19.09 -4.36
N ARG A 46 7.15 19.03 -5.01
CA ARG A 46 7.40 18.14 -6.14
C ARG A 46 8.46 17.14 -5.72
N CYS A 47 8.42 15.94 -6.30
CA CYS A 47 9.55 15.02 -6.17
C CYS A 47 10.85 15.71 -6.55
N VAL A 48 11.87 15.57 -5.70
CA VAL A 48 13.20 16.10 -5.97
C VAL A 48 13.95 15.08 -6.81
N CYS A 49 13.76 15.13 -8.12
CA CYS A 49 14.46 14.26 -9.08
C CYS A 49 15.62 14.96 -9.79
N ASN A 50 16.07 16.11 -9.28
CA ASN A 50 17.14 16.93 -9.86
C ASN A 50 16.92 17.31 -11.35
N GLY A 51 15.67 17.26 -11.82
CA GLY A 51 15.29 17.52 -13.22
C GLY A 51 15.59 16.36 -14.18
N HIS A 52 15.89 15.17 -13.67
CA HIS A 52 16.13 13.96 -14.47
C HIS A 52 14.97 12.96 -14.43
N ALA A 53 13.79 13.33 -13.90
CA ALA A 53 12.60 12.50 -14.02
C ALA A 53 11.34 13.36 -14.15
N GLU A 54 10.40 12.88 -14.94
CA GLU A 54 9.09 13.50 -15.14
C GLU A 54 8.06 13.04 -14.08
N ALA A 55 8.25 11.84 -13.54
CA ALA A 55 7.36 11.22 -12.56
C ALA A 55 8.11 10.45 -11.47
N CYS A 56 7.41 10.16 -10.37
CA CYS A 56 7.84 9.25 -9.33
C CYS A 56 6.84 8.11 -9.20
N ASN A 57 7.32 6.88 -9.24
CA ASN A 57 6.51 5.69 -9.12
C ASN A 57 7.03 4.79 -8.00
N ALA A 58 6.14 3.94 -7.49
CA ALA A 58 6.52 2.89 -6.56
C ALA A 58 7.15 1.73 -7.35
N LYS A 59 8.48 1.61 -7.30
CA LYS A 59 9.22 0.54 -7.99
C LYS A 59 9.31 -0.75 -7.19
N ASP A 60 9.16 -0.68 -5.86
CA ASP A 60 9.18 -1.85 -4.99
C ASP A 60 7.76 -2.42 -4.82
N PRO A 61 7.47 -3.64 -5.30
CA PRO A 61 6.16 -4.28 -5.12
C PRO A 61 5.81 -4.54 -3.65
N ASN A 62 6.80 -4.55 -2.75
CA ASN A 62 6.63 -4.80 -1.33
C ASN A 62 6.50 -3.50 -0.50
N ASP A 63 6.88 -2.35 -1.06
CA ASP A 63 6.77 -1.03 -0.41
C ASP A 63 6.18 0.02 -1.38
N PRO A 64 4.85 0.01 -1.60
CA PRO A 64 4.18 0.91 -2.53
C PRO A 64 4.14 2.38 -2.08
N TYR A 65 4.61 2.70 -0.87
CA TYR A 65 4.60 4.07 -0.34
C TYR A 65 5.94 4.79 -0.55
N LYS A 66 6.99 4.06 -0.93
CA LYS A 66 8.29 4.63 -1.27
C LYS A 66 8.33 5.02 -2.74
N LEU A 67 7.97 6.27 -3.00
CA LEU A 67 8.03 6.86 -4.34
C LEU A 67 9.50 7.12 -4.72
N GLN A 68 9.93 6.51 -5.82
CA GLN A 68 11.25 6.70 -6.40
C GLN A 68 11.11 7.40 -7.75
N CYS A 69 12.01 8.31 -8.05
CA CYS A 69 12.06 8.97 -9.34
C CYS A 69 12.26 7.95 -10.48
N ASP A 70 11.50 8.10 -11.57
CA ASP A 70 11.75 7.38 -12.80
C ASP A 70 12.89 8.06 -13.56
N CYS A 71 14.11 7.83 -13.06
CA CYS A 71 15.30 8.49 -13.57
C CYS A 71 15.53 8.25 -15.06
N GLN A 72 15.80 9.35 -15.75
CA GLN A 72 16.19 9.46 -17.15
C GLN A 72 17.61 10.08 -17.21
N HIS A 73 18.08 10.46 -18.40
CA HIS A 73 19.38 11.13 -18.56
C HIS A 73 20.57 10.33 -17.99
N ASN A 74 20.47 9.00 -17.99
CA ASN A 74 21.44 8.06 -17.43
C ASN A 74 21.78 8.29 -15.95
N THR A 75 20.82 8.78 -15.18
CA THR A 75 20.93 8.96 -13.73
C THR A 75 20.24 7.81 -12.99
N CYS A 76 20.75 7.48 -11.81
CA CYS A 76 20.30 6.40 -10.95
C CYS A 76 20.18 6.91 -9.51
N GLY A 77 19.56 6.14 -8.61
CA GLY A 77 19.31 6.55 -7.22
C GLY A 77 17.84 6.89 -6.96
N VAL A 78 17.51 7.24 -5.71
CA VAL A 78 16.11 7.50 -5.31
C VAL A 78 15.59 8.83 -5.83
N SER A 79 16.49 9.80 -5.99
CA SER A 79 16.26 11.18 -6.42
C SER A 79 17.05 11.53 -7.69
N CYS A 80 17.57 10.52 -8.41
CA CYS A 80 18.44 10.70 -9.57
C CYS A 80 19.69 11.52 -9.24
N ASP A 81 20.26 11.25 -8.07
CA ASP A 81 21.36 11.98 -7.41
C ASP A 81 22.76 11.47 -7.76
N GLN A 82 22.83 10.43 -8.59
CA GLN A 82 24.09 9.86 -9.07
C GLN A 82 23.96 9.40 -10.52
N CYS A 83 25.08 9.27 -11.22
CA CYS A 83 25.10 8.65 -12.53
C CYS A 83 24.93 7.13 -12.40
N CYS A 84 24.33 6.50 -13.41
CA CYS A 84 24.26 5.05 -13.46
C CYS A 84 25.65 4.42 -13.64
N PRO A 85 25.85 3.15 -13.24
CA PRO A 85 27.09 2.42 -13.49
C PRO A 85 27.51 2.52 -14.96
N GLY A 86 28.78 2.87 -15.19
CA GLY A 86 29.33 3.13 -16.53
C GLY A 86 29.12 4.55 -17.11
N TYR A 87 28.41 5.45 -16.43
CA TYR A 87 28.10 6.81 -16.91
C TYR A 87 28.80 7.94 -16.13
N ASN A 88 30.01 7.67 -15.64
CA ASN A 88 30.76 8.59 -14.78
C ASN A 88 31.86 9.38 -15.53
N GLN A 89 31.69 9.67 -16.82
CA GLN A 89 32.70 10.40 -17.60
C GLN A 89 32.82 11.86 -17.15
N LEU A 90 31.70 12.49 -16.81
CA LEU A 90 31.60 13.83 -16.25
C LEU A 90 31.05 13.76 -14.83
N PRO A 91 31.36 14.76 -13.97
CA PRO A 91 30.75 14.80 -12.65
C PRO A 91 29.25 14.99 -12.80
N TRP A 92 28.48 14.26 -12.01
CA TRP A 92 27.03 14.40 -11.93
C TRP A 92 26.65 15.87 -11.66
N LYS A 93 25.63 16.36 -12.35
CA LYS A 93 25.08 17.71 -12.17
C LYS A 93 23.56 17.67 -12.34
N PRO A 94 22.80 18.43 -11.55
CA PRO A 94 21.36 18.53 -11.73
C PRO A 94 21.03 19.17 -13.07
N ALA A 95 19.92 18.79 -13.69
CA ALA A 95 19.44 19.37 -14.94
C ALA A 95 19.08 20.86 -14.76
N THR A 96 19.27 21.63 -15.84
CA THR A 96 18.96 23.06 -15.93
C THR A 96 17.95 23.29 -17.05
N THR A 97 17.35 24.49 -17.10
CA THR A 97 16.42 24.85 -18.19
C THR A 97 17.05 24.85 -19.59
N TYR A 98 18.39 24.90 -19.68
CA TYR A 98 19.12 25.00 -20.94
C TYR A 98 19.93 23.74 -21.28
N SER A 99 20.08 22.83 -20.33
CA SER A 99 20.88 21.61 -20.48
C SER A 99 20.36 20.55 -19.52
N ALA A 100 20.08 19.36 -20.06
CA ALA A 100 19.66 18.20 -19.29
C ALA A 100 20.76 17.68 -18.34
N ASN A 101 22.02 18.08 -18.56
CA ASN A 101 23.19 17.61 -17.79
C ASN A 101 23.19 16.09 -17.61
N GLU A 102 22.88 15.38 -18.69
CA GLU A 102 22.85 13.94 -18.71
C GLU A 102 24.23 13.34 -18.41
N CYS A 103 24.21 12.23 -17.70
CA CYS A 103 25.43 11.50 -17.39
C CYS A 103 25.99 10.87 -18.66
N GLU A 104 27.28 11.08 -18.86
CA GLU A 104 27.98 10.68 -20.08
C GLU A 104 28.69 9.33 -19.87
N PRO A 105 28.52 8.36 -20.78
CA PRO A 105 29.17 7.05 -20.68
C PRO A 105 30.69 7.18 -20.70
N CYS A 106 31.36 6.41 -19.84
CA CYS A 106 32.81 6.30 -19.87
C CYS A 106 33.26 5.53 -21.10
N ASN A 107 34.39 5.95 -21.68
CA ASN A 107 35.04 5.19 -22.73
C ASN A 107 36.07 4.24 -22.10
N CYS A 108 35.71 2.97 -21.95
CA CYS A 108 36.62 1.93 -21.46
C CYS A 108 37.12 1.00 -22.57
N HIS A 109 37.05 1.45 -23.83
CA HIS A 109 37.40 0.64 -25.01
C HIS A 109 36.77 -0.77 -25.02
N ARG A 110 35.56 -0.94 -24.46
CA ARG A 110 34.87 -2.24 -24.28
C ARG A 110 35.63 -3.27 -23.44
N HIS A 111 36.61 -2.83 -22.66
CA HIS A 111 37.32 -3.63 -21.67
C HIS A 111 36.73 -3.52 -20.27
N SER A 112 35.80 -2.59 -20.06
CA SER A 112 34.98 -2.51 -18.85
C SER A 112 33.60 -1.94 -19.17
N PHE A 113 32.62 -2.24 -18.31
CA PHE A 113 31.26 -1.72 -18.36
C PHE A 113 30.96 -0.73 -17.22
N ASP A 114 31.91 -0.54 -16.29
CA ASP A 114 31.70 0.33 -15.13
C ASP A 114 32.92 1.21 -14.88
N CYS A 115 32.69 2.38 -14.30
CA CYS A 115 33.71 3.40 -14.09
C CYS A 115 33.30 4.33 -12.94
N TYR A 116 34.27 5.00 -12.34
CA TYR A 116 34.05 6.08 -11.36
C TYR A 116 34.64 7.39 -11.87
N TYR A 117 34.17 8.52 -11.35
CA TYR A 117 34.69 9.84 -11.70
C TYR A 117 35.82 10.25 -10.76
N ASP A 118 36.95 10.67 -11.33
CA ASP A 118 38.11 11.22 -10.61
C ASP A 118 38.40 12.67 -11.05
N PRO A 119 38.34 13.66 -10.13
CA PRO A 119 38.59 15.06 -10.45
C PRO A 119 40.05 15.34 -10.85
N GLU A 120 41.03 14.60 -10.33
CA GLU A 120 42.42 14.77 -10.71
C GLU A 120 42.66 14.32 -12.16
N VAL A 121 42.03 13.20 -12.55
CA VAL A 121 42.08 12.69 -13.92
C VAL A 121 41.46 13.70 -14.90
N ASN A 122 40.36 14.35 -14.51
CA ASN A 122 39.75 15.42 -15.30
C ASN A 122 40.66 16.65 -15.41
N GLN A 123 41.28 17.08 -14.30
CA GLN A 123 42.21 18.21 -14.30
C GLN A 123 43.43 17.95 -15.21
N ARG A 124 43.93 16.71 -15.20
CA ARG A 124 45.06 16.27 -16.04
C ARG A 124 44.66 15.94 -17.48
N ARG A 125 43.35 15.97 -17.82
CA ARG A 125 42.78 15.55 -19.11
C ARG A 125 43.23 14.15 -19.52
N SER A 126 43.32 13.24 -18.55
CA SER A 126 43.84 11.89 -18.76
C SER A 126 42.75 10.86 -19.09
N SER A 127 41.47 11.24 -19.03
CA SER A 127 40.37 10.40 -19.50
C SER A 127 39.86 10.85 -20.87
N ILE A 128 39.48 9.90 -21.72
CA ILE A 128 38.86 10.16 -23.03
C ILE A 128 37.34 9.92 -23.00
N ASP A 129 36.60 10.72 -23.77
CA ASP A 129 35.18 10.53 -24.01
C ASP A 129 34.90 9.47 -25.10
N ILE A 130 33.63 9.14 -25.34
CA ILE A 130 33.22 8.18 -26.38
C ILE A 130 33.53 8.65 -27.81
N HIS A 131 33.82 9.94 -27.99
CA HIS A 131 34.18 10.55 -29.26
C HIS A 131 35.71 10.64 -29.46
N GLY A 132 36.50 10.16 -28.49
CA GLY A 132 37.96 10.15 -28.53
C GLY A 132 38.61 11.47 -28.14
N HIS A 133 37.89 12.40 -27.51
CA HIS A 133 38.46 13.65 -26.99
C HIS A 133 38.90 13.48 -25.53
N HIS A 134 40.06 14.04 -25.18
CA HIS A 134 40.58 14.09 -23.81
C HIS A 134 39.77 15.07 -22.95
N ARG A 135 38.67 14.57 -22.39
CA ARG A 135 37.70 15.35 -21.62
C ARG A 135 37.02 14.47 -20.58
N GLY A 136 36.86 14.99 -19.37
CA GLY A 136 36.19 14.28 -18.29
C GLY A 136 37.19 13.52 -17.41
N GLY A 137 36.65 12.85 -16.39
CA GLY A 137 37.40 12.20 -15.32
C GLY A 137 37.03 10.73 -15.13
N GLY A 138 36.38 10.09 -16.10
CA GLY A 138 35.98 8.69 -15.98
C GLY A 138 37.19 7.77 -15.90
N VAL A 139 37.26 6.95 -14.85
CA VAL A 139 38.26 5.91 -14.62
C VAL A 139 37.58 4.55 -14.61
N CYS A 140 37.97 3.68 -15.52
CA CYS A 140 37.37 2.37 -15.71
C CYS A 140 37.71 1.41 -14.57
N LEU A 141 36.72 0.63 -14.13
CA LEU A 141 36.86 -0.36 -13.07
C LEU A 141 37.07 -1.74 -13.67
N ASN A 142 37.90 -2.58 -13.04
CA ASN A 142 38.09 -3.98 -13.42
C ASN A 142 38.35 -4.18 -14.93
N CYS A 143 39.33 -3.46 -15.49
CA CYS A 143 39.74 -3.60 -16.89
C CYS A 143 40.00 -5.06 -17.26
N GLN A 144 39.22 -5.58 -18.20
CA GLN A 144 39.28 -6.96 -18.69
C GLN A 144 40.25 -7.06 -19.88
N HIS A 145 40.47 -8.27 -20.38
CA HIS A 145 41.34 -8.53 -21.54
C HIS A 145 42.79 -8.05 -21.36
N HIS A 146 43.33 -8.18 -20.14
CA HIS A 146 44.72 -7.82 -19.77
C HIS A 146 45.08 -6.34 -20.00
N THR A 147 44.07 -5.47 -19.98
CA THR A 147 44.23 -4.02 -20.10
C THR A 147 44.33 -3.35 -18.72
N THR A 148 44.86 -2.13 -18.70
CA THR A 148 44.99 -1.25 -17.54
C THR A 148 45.05 0.21 -17.99
N GLY A 149 45.06 1.15 -17.06
CA GLY A 149 45.01 2.58 -17.35
C GLY A 149 43.64 3.19 -17.07
N VAL A 150 43.49 4.48 -17.36
CA VAL A 150 42.30 5.26 -17.02
C VAL A 150 41.08 4.80 -17.82
N ASN A 151 41.28 4.51 -19.10
CA ASN A 151 40.29 4.09 -20.08
C ASN A 151 40.49 2.64 -20.53
N CYS A 152 41.27 1.85 -19.78
CA CYS A 152 41.74 0.53 -20.19
C CYS A 152 42.53 0.55 -21.52
N GLU A 153 43.31 1.62 -21.72
CA GLU A 153 44.01 1.96 -22.96
C GLU A 153 45.42 1.35 -23.06
N ARG A 154 45.95 0.85 -21.93
CA ARG A 154 47.27 0.23 -21.84
C ARG A 154 47.15 -1.24 -21.53
N CYS A 155 48.26 -1.96 -21.64
CA CYS A 155 48.35 -3.34 -21.19
C CYS A 155 48.95 -3.42 -19.79
N ILE A 156 48.59 -4.45 -19.03
CA ILE A 156 49.26 -4.75 -17.75
C ILE A 156 50.76 -5.05 -17.99
N PRO A 157 51.67 -4.87 -17.02
CA PRO A 157 53.12 -4.90 -17.26
C PRO A 157 53.70 -6.16 -17.94
N THR A 158 53.00 -7.29 -17.90
CA THR A 158 53.40 -8.54 -18.57
C THR A 158 52.85 -8.71 -19.99
N TYR A 159 52.20 -7.67 -20.53
CA TYR A 159 51.60 -7.62 -21.86
C TYR A 159 51.94 -6.29 -22.56
N TYR A 160 52.00 -6.29 -23.89
CA TYR A 160 52.18 -5.11 -24.72
C TYR A 160 51.07 -4.99 -25.77
N ARG A 161 50.94 -3.80 -26.37
CA ARG A 161 49.92 -3.47 -27.35
C ARG A 161 50.16 -4.22 -28.67
N SER A 162 49.22 -5.07 -29.06
CA SER A 162 49.26 -5.81 -30.33
C SER A 162 49.14 -4.86 -31.54
N PRO A 163 50.08 -4.86 -32.49
CA PRO A 163 49.99 -4.03 -33.70
C PRO A 163 48.80 -4.38 -34.61
N ASP A 164 48.35 -5.64 -34.57
CA ASP A 164 47.39 -6.21 -35.51
C ASP A 164 45.93 -6.02 -35.10
N HIS A 165 45.70 -5.68 -33.82
CA HIS A 165 44.35 -5.59 -33.26
C HIS A 165 44.01 -4.15 -32.89
N PRO A 166 42.77 -3.68 -33.08
CA PRO A 166 42.34 -2.37 -32.62
C PRO A 166 42.24 -2.35 -31.08
N ILE A 167 42.23 -1.14 -30.50
CA ILE A 167 42.30 -0.95 -29.04
C ILE A 167 41.05 -1.44 -28.30
N ASP A 168 39.93 -1.62 -28.99
CA ASP A 168 38.68 -2.12 -28.43
C ASP A 168 38.50 -3.64 -28.58
N SER A 169 39.49 -4.31 -29.16
CA SER A 169 39.49 -5.76 -29.34
C SER A 169 39.84 -6.48 -28.04
N PRO A 170 39.18 -7.60 -27.69
CA PRO A 170 39.61 -8.47 -26.60
C PRO A 170 41.04 -9.01 -26.73
N LEU A 171 41.66 -8.90 -27.92
CA LEU A 171 43.04 -9.31 -28.20
C LEU A 171 44.00 -8.11 -28.34
N ALA A 172 43.60 -6.92 -27.86
CA ALA A 172 44.40 -5.70 -27.95
C ALA A 172 45.77 -5.81 -27.25
N CYS A 173 45.88 -6.67 -26.23
CA CYS A 173 47.10 -6.92 -25.44
C CYS A 173 47.66 -8.31 -25.71
N SER A 174 48.92 -8.39 -26.13
CA SER A 174 49.68 -9.62 -26.37
C SER A 174 50.73 -9.83 -25.27
N PRO A 175 51.00 -11.06 -24.82
CA PRO A 175 51.95 -11.32 -23.74
C PRO A 175 53.39 -10.95 -24.15
N CYS A 176 54.15 -10.41 -23.20
CA CYS A 176 55.57 -10.13 -23.37
C CYS A 176 56.37 -11.45 -23.48
N ASP A 177 57.37 -11.49 -24.36
CA ASP A 177 58.31 -12.61 -24.44
C ASP A 177 59.63 -12.30 -23.72
N CYS A 178 59.56 -12.20 -22.40
CA CYS A 178 60.68 -11.79 -21.53
C CYS A 178 61.13 -12.92 -20.61
N GLN A 179 61.52 -14.05 -21.18
CA GLN A 179 61.89 -15.27 -20.44
C GLN A 179 63.36 -15.29 -19.95
N SER A 180 64.09 -14.18 -20.08
CA SER A 180 65.51 -14.09 -19.74
C SER A 180 65.73 -13.83 -18.24
N GLU A 181 66.78 -14.41 -17.66
CA GLU A 181 67.13 -14.22 -16.24
C GLU A 181 67.55 -12.78 -15.91
N PHE A 182 67.91 -11.98 -16.91
CA PHE A 182 68.37 -10.58 -16.76
C PHE A 182 67.22 -9.57 -16.90
N THR A 183 66.05 -10.03 -17.33
CA THR A 183 64.82 -9.23 -17.45
C THR A 183 63.95 -9.40 -16.21
N ASP A 184 63.14 -8.38 -15.87
CA ASP A 184 62.25 -8.45 -14.70
C ASP A 184 60.90 -9.14 -14.99
N GLY A 185 60.69 -9.60 -16.23
CA GLY A 185 59.47 -10.26 -16.71
C GLY A 185 58.40 -9.31 -17.24
N THR A 186 58.65 -7.99 -17.22
CA THR A 186 57.77 -6.97 -17.79
C THR A 186 58.34 -6.37 -19.08
N CYS A 187 57.50 -5.78 -19.92
CA CYS A 187 57.94 -5.14 -21.16
C CYS A 187 57.25 -3.81 -21.42
N GLU A 188 57.85 -3.01 -22.31
CA GLU A 188 57.35 -1.71 -22.73
C GLU A 188 56.03 -1.84 -23.50
N ASP A 189 55.02 -1.06 -23.07
CA ASP A 189 53.62 -1.13 -23.52
C ASP A 189 53.41 -1.09 -25.05
N LEU A 190 54.31 -0.46 -25.82
CA LEU A 190 54.15 -0.28 -27.28
C LEU A 190 55.08 -1.14 -28.14
N THR A 191 56.29 -1.41 -27.66
CA THR A 191 57.33 -2.07 -28.45
C THR A 191 57.49 -3.54 -28.07
N GLY A 192 56.99 -3.94 -26.90
CA GLY A 192 57.24 -5.27 -26.34
C GLY A 192 58.67 -5.44 -25.81
N ARG A 193 59.47 -4.37 -25.72
CA ARG A 193 60.86 -4.42 -25.25
C ARG A 193 60.93 -4.72 -23.75
N CYS A 194 61.66 -5.75 -23.36
CA CYS A 194 61.75 -6.18 -21.97
C CYS A 194 62.48 -5.17 -21.07
N PHE A 195 61.98 -4.99 -19.85
CA PHE A 195 62.68 -4.23 -18.82
C PHE A 195 63.75 -5.07 -18.14
N CYS A 196 64.88 -4.44 -17.90
CA CYS A 196 66.03 -5.07 -17.25
C CYS A 196 65.89 -5.05 -15.74
N LYS A 197 66.37 -6.11 -15.07
CA LYS A 197 66.54 -6.08 -13.62
C LYS A 197 67.47 -4.92 -13.21
N PRO A 198 67.38 -4.39 -11.97
CA PRO A 198 68.06 -3.15 -11.56
C PRO A 198 69.58 -3.07 -11.84
N ASN A 199 70.28 -4.20 -11.89
CA ASN A 199 71.72 -4.25 -12.11
C ASN A 199 72.11 -4.33 -13.61
N TYR A 200 71.14 -4.41 -14.51
CA TYR A 200 71.32 -4.68 -15.93
C TYR A 200 70.78 -3.53 -16.78
N THR A 201 71.35 -3.33 -17.96
CA THR A 201 70.99 -2.29 -18.91
C THR A 201 71.24 -2.77 -20.35
N GLY A 202 70.86 -1.97 -21.34
CA GLY A 202 70.91 -2.35 -22.76
C GLY A 202 69.52 -2.65 -23.34
N GLU A 203 69.44 -2.90 -24.65
CA GLU A 203 68.17 -3.23 -25.31
C GLU A 203 67.67 -4.63 -24.95
N ASN A 204 68.60 -5.56 -24.75
CA ASN A 204 68.31 -6.95 -24.39
C ASN A 204 68.75 -7.28 -22.95
N CYS A 205 69.04 -6.27 -22.14
CA CYS A 205 69.52 -6.43 -20.77
C CYS A 205 70.83 -7.24 -20.67
N ASP A 206 71.69 -7.05 -21.68
CA ASP A 206 72.93 -7.78 -21.95
C ASP A 206 74.19 -7.04 -21.47
N SER A 207 74.02 -5.99 -20.67
CA SER A 207 75.12 -5.23 -20.08
C SER A 207 74.80 -4.78 -18.66
N CYS A 208 75.80 -4.39 -17.88
CA CYS A 208 75.58 -3.92 -16.51
C CYS A 208 75.15 -2.45 -16.46
N ALA A 209 74.19 -2.14 -15.60
CA ALA A 209 73.71 -0.78 -15.37
C ALA A 209 74.84 0.13 -14.85
N SER A 210 74.71 1.45 -15.06
CA SER A 210 75.68 2.43 -14.59
C SER A 210 75.95 2.27 -13.09
N GLY A 211 77.22 2.08 -12.73
CA GLY A 211 77.61 1.78 -11.36
C GLY A 211 77.72 0.29 -11.04
N PHE A 212 77.56 -0.61 -12.01
CA PHE A 212 77.79 -2.06 -11.89
C PHE A 212 78.76 -2.55 -12.97
N ILE A 213 79.56 -3.59 -12.68
CA ILE A 213 80.55 -4.19 -13.59
C ILE A 213 80.48 -5.72 -13.59
N ASN A 214 81.05 -6.31 -14.65
CA ASN A 214 81.12 -7.76 -14.94
C ASN A 214 79.78 -8.46 -15.19
N PHE A 215 79.28 -8.39 -16.42
CA PHE A 215 78.15 -9.18 -16.90
C PHE A 215 78.54 -10.68 -17.01
N PRO A 216 77.71 -11.64 -16.57
CA PRO A 216 76.30 -11.51 -16.17
C PRO A 216 76.04 -11.22 -14.68
N ASP A 217 77.04 -11.19 -13.81
CA ASP A 217 76.81 -11.06 -12.36
C ASP A 217 76.50 -9.61 -11.91
N CYS A 218 76.97 -8.61 -12.67
CA CYS A 218 76.72 -7.18 -12.50
C CYS A 218 76.73 -6.71 -11.04
N TYR A 219 77.91 -6.67 -10.43
CA TYR A 219 78.12 -6.19 -9.06
C TYR A 219 78.54 -4.71 -9.02
N PRO A 220 78.23 -3.96 -7.94
CA PRO A 220 78.44 -2.51 -7.90
C PRO A 220 79.93 -2.10 -7.93
N ILE A 221 80.24 -0.99 -8.61
CA ILE A 221 81.57 -0.38 -8.70
C ILE A 221 81.93 0.24 -7.34
N PRO A 222 83.08 -0.11 -6.74
CA PRO A 222 83.50 0.47 -5.46
C PRO A 222 83.83 1.96 -5.58
N THR A 223 83.06 2.82 -4.93
CA THR A 223 83.41 4.24 -4.73
C THR A 223 84.34 4.37 -3.53
N TYR A 224 85.62 4.74 -3.75
CA TYR A 224 86.52 5.18 -2.68
C TYR A 224 86.32 6.69 -2.42
N PRO A 225 85.87 7.13 -1.24
CA PRO A 225 85.82 8.54 -0.88
C PRO A 225 87.11 8.97 -0.17
N THR A 226 87.70 10.07 -0.62
CA THR A 226 88.73 10.81 0.13
C THR A 226 88.10 11.55 1.31
N ASN A 227 88.66 11.35 2.49
CA ASN A 227 88.29 11.93 3.79
C ASN A 227 88.05 13.45 3.78
N ASN A 228 86.97 13.90 4.41
CA ASN A 228 87.06 14.82 5.56
C ASN A 228 85.74 14.97 6.34
N ASN A 229 85.79 14.54 7.61
CA ASN A 229 85.15 15.08 8.81
C ASN A 229 83.68 15.52 8.77
N ASN A 230 82.77 14.68 9.26
CA ASN A 230 82.23 14.79 10.63
C ASN A 230 81.07 13.80 10.85
N GLY A 231 81.21 12.96 11.88
CA GLY A 231 80.12 12.33 12.65
C GLY A 231 79.17 11.40 11.91
N GLU A 232 79.52 10.11 11.80
CA GLU A 232 78.56 9.06 11.43
C GLU A 232 78.67 7.82 12.33
N ALA A 233 77.48 7.26 12.57
CA ALA A 233 77.19 6.12 13.42
C ALA A 233 77.77 4.81 12.88
N LYS A 234 78.03 3.87 13.80
CA LYS A 234 78.50 2.51 13.48
C LYS A 234 77.40 1.71 12.74
N PRO A 235 77.72 0.93 11.69
CA PRO A 235 76.78 -0.01 11.09
C PRO A 235 76.72 -1.31 11.91
N ALA A 236 75.51 -1.71 12.27
CA ALA A 236 75.17 -3.09 12.60
C ALA A 236 74.68 -3.76 11.30
N GLY A 237 75.20 -4.93 10.96
CA GLY A 237 74.70 -5.65 9.78
C GLY A 237 75.66 -6.68 9.19
N GLU A 238 76.05 -7.67 9.98
CA GLU A 238 76.51 -8.95 9.42
C GLU A 238 75.24 -9.82 9.27
N ILE A 239 74.71 -9.92 8.05
CA ILE A 239 73.52 -10.75 7.78
C ILE A 239 73.98 -12.21 7.76
N ILE A 240 73.73 -12.92 8.86
CA ILE A 240 73.81 -14.38 8.90
C ILE A 240 72.61 -14.89 8.10
N ASN A 241 72.85 -15.54 6.96
CA ASN A 241 71.79 -16.20 6.21
C ASN A 241 71.34 -17.43 7.01
N CYS A 242 70.14 -17.37 7.60
CA CYS A 242 69.60 -18.45 8.40
C CYS A 242 68.97 -19.51 7.51
N GLU A 243 69.58 -20.69 7.50
CA GLU A 243 68.99 -21.87 6.86
C GLU A 243 67.91 -22.50 7.74
N CYS A 244 67.89 -22.22 9.05
CA CYS A 244 66.85 -22.69 9.96
C CYS A 244 65.98 -21.52 10.43
N SER A 245 64.66 -21.72 10.50
CA SER A 245 63.76 -20.75 11.12
C SER A 245 64.12 -20.55 12.59
N ALA A 246 64.54 -19.35 12.96
CA ALA A 246 64.90 -19.01 14.33
C ALA A 246 63.71 -19.17 15.30
N ALA A 247 62.48 -19.02 14.82
CA ALA A 247 61.27 -19.23 15.63
C ALA A 247 61.02 -20.73 15.90
N GLY A 248 61.20 -21.58 14.88
CA GLY A 248 60.86 -23.00 14.91
C GLY A 248 61.97 -23.96 15.32
N THR A 249 63.23 -23.51 15.40
CA THR A 249 64.39 -24.36 15.77
C THR A 249 64.70 -24.26 17.26
N VAL A 250 65.06 -25.38 17.91
CA VAL A 250 65.46 -25.42 19.33
C VAL A 250 66.62 -24.45 19.57
N ASP A 251 66.58 -23.72 20.69
CA ASP A 251 67.53 -22.66 21.08
C ASP A 251 67.65 -21.49 20.09
N ASN A 252 66.69 -21.33 19.17
CA ASN A 252 66.68 -20.33 18.10
C ASN A 252 67.93 -20.40 17.20
N SER A 253 68.51 -21.61 17.05
CA SER A 253 69.67 -21.81 16.19
C SER A 253 69.31 -21.55 14.72
N CYS A 254 70.15 -20.76 14.07
CA CYS A 254 70.03 -20.32 12.68
C CYS A 254 70.81 -21.25 11.71
N ARG A 255 71.54 -22.25 12.24
CA ARG A 255 72.36 -23.20 11.48
C ARG A 255 71.93 -24.66 11.73
N PRO A 256 71.94 -25.54 10.71
CA PRO A 256 71.63 -26.97 10.86
C PRO A 256 72.64 -27.69 11.76
N ASP A 257 72.23 -28.83 12.35
CA ASP A 257 73.16 -29.64 13.15
C ASP A 257 74.33 -30.12 12.27
N PRO A 258 75.59 -29.91 12.68
CA PRO A 258 76.78 -30.32 11.91
C PRO A 258 76.85 -31.81 11.56
N ARG A 259 76.16 -32.68 12.28
CA ARG A 259 76.20 -34.15 12.09
C ARG A 259 75.10 -34.67 11.19
N THR A 260 73.89 -34.12 11.28
CA THR A 260 72.73 -34.60 10.51
C THR A 260 72.40 -33.69 9.32
N ARG A 261 72.96 -32.47 9.27
CA ARG A 261 72.66 -31.42 8.27
C ARG A 261 71.18 -31.02 8.21
N THR A 262 70.44 -31.21 9.30
CA THR A 262 69.02 -30.87 9.42
C THR A 262 68.78 -29.97 10.63
N CYS A 263 67.77 -29.10 10.56
CA CYS A 263 67.38 -28.24 11.67
C CYS A 263 66.61 -29.06 12.72
N VAL A 264 66.90 -28.86 14.01
CA VAL A 264 66.19 -29.55 15.11
C VAL A 264 64.98 -28.72 15.53
N CYS A 265 63.79 -29.15 15.14
CA CYS A 265 62.56 -28.38 15.34
C CYS A 265 62.04 -28.44 16.77
N LYS A 266 61.48 -27.33 17.24
CA LYS A 266 60.66 -27.25 18.46
C LYS A 266 59.38 -28.07 18.29
N PRO A 267 58.77 -28.55 19.39
CA PRO A 267 57.47 -29.22 19.33
C PRO A 267 56.42 -28.37 18.59
N GLY A 268 55.73 -28.95 17.62
CA GLY A 268 54.74 -28.26 16.77
C GLY A 268 55.28 -27.70 15.46
N PHE A 269 56.60 -27.65 15.26
CA PHE A 269 57.26 -27.28 14.00
C PHE A 269 57.77 -28.53 13.27
N THR A 270 57.77 -28.48 11.94
CA THR A 270 58.21 -29.57 11.06
C THR A 270 58.89 -29.03 9.79
N GLY A 271 59.35 -29.93 8.92
CA GLY A 271 60.10 -29.60 7.71
C GLY A 271 61.60 -29.45 7.98
N ASP A 272 62.41 -29.54 6.91
CA ASP A 272 63.88 -29.57 7.00
C ASP A 272 64.49 -28.29 7.58
N HIS A 273 63.75 -27.18 7.51
CA HIS A 273 64.12 -25.84 7.97
C HIS A 273 63.30 -25.35 9.19
N CYS A 274 62.42 -26.19 9.75
CA CYS A 274 61.54 -25.87 10.87
C CYS A 274 60.67 -24.61 10.67
N ASP A 275 60.29 -24.33 9.43
CA ASP A 275 59.51 -23.18 8.98
C ASP A 275 58.02 -23.52 8.75
N THR A 276 57.68 -24.81 8.79
CA THR A 276 56.30 -25.29 8.63
C THR A 276 55.76 -25.84 9.95
N CYS A 277 54.44 -25.80 10.12
CA CYS A 277 53.79 -26.37 11.29
C CYS A 277 53.53 -27.86 11.10
N ALA A 278 53.78 -28.65 12.14
CA ALA A 278 53.40 -30.05 12.18
C ALA A 278 51.86 -30.20 12.05
N PRO A 279 51.35 -31.32 11.53
CA PRO A 279 49.91 -31.57 11.47
C PRO A 279 49.25 -31.38 12.84
N GLY A 280 48.16 -30.59 12.88
CA GLY A 280 47.50 -30.21 14.13
C GLY A 280 48.01 -28.90 14.75
N PHE A 281 48.82 -28.11 14.05
CA PHE A 281 49.30 -26.79 14.47
C PHE A 281 49.15 -25.77 13.32
N TYR A 282 48.92 -24.49 13.65
CA TYR A 282 48.65 -23.42 12.67
C TYR A 282 49.30 -22.07 13.04
N GLY A 283 49.43 -21.19 12.05
CA GLY A 283 49.93 -19.82 12.20
C GLY A 283 51.45 -19.69 12.34
N LEU A 284 51.94 -18.45 12.42
CA LEU A 284 53.38 -18.13 12.40
C LEU A 284 54.20 -18.69 13.58
N ASN A 285 53.53 -19.04 14.68
CA ASN A 285 54.14 -19.62 15.87
C ASN A 285 53.75 -21.10 16.08
N CYS A 286 53.12 -21.73 15.09
CA CYS A 286 52.63 -23.12 15.14
C CYS A 286 51.91 -23.43 16.45
N GLN A 287 50.78 -22.77 16.66
CA GLN A 287 49.90 -22.99 17.81
C GLN A 287 49.03 -24.24 17.58
N ALA A 288 48.82 -25.04 18.62
CA ALA A 288 47.99 -26.25 18.50
C ALA A 288 46.55 -25.90 18.10
N CYS A 289 45.99 -26.67 17.17
CA CYS A 289 44.58 -26.58 16.79
C CYS A 289 43.70 -26.81 18.02
N GLN A 290 42.80 -25.88 18.29
CA GLN A 290 41.93 -25.91 19.47
C GLN A 290 40.59 -26.54 19.12
N CYS A 291 40.58 -27.85 18.81
CA CYS A 291 39.38 -28.58 18.43
C CYS A 291 39.40 -29.99 19.00
N SER A 292 38.72 -30.19 20.14
CA SER A 292 38.66 -31.45 20.88
C SER A 292 37.25 -32.06 20.96
N GLY A 293 36.28 -31.43 20.29
CA GLY A 293 34.88 -31.85 20.29
C GLY A 293 34.53 -32.92 19.23
N PRO A 294 33.35 -33.55 19.35
CA PRO A 294 32.88 -34.59 18.41
C PRO A 294 32.59 -34.08 17.00
N GLY A 295 32.47 -32.75 16.82
CA GLY A 295 32.35 -32.11 15.51
C GLY A 295 33.67 -32.03 14.74
N CYS A 296 34.81 -32.31 15.38
CA CYS A 296 36.11 -32.27 14.72
C CYS A 296 36.35 -33.53 13.88
N LEU A 297 36.79 -33.38 12.63
CA LEU A 297 37.06 -34.54 11.78
C LEU A 297 38.24 -35.34 12.33
N ASP A 298 39.41 -34.72 12.48
CA ASP A 298 40.65 -35.36 12.97
C ASP A 298 41.53 -34.41 13.83
N GLY A 299 40.93 -33.42 14.50
CA GLY A 299 41.68 -32.40 15.27
C GLY A 299 42.53 -31.45 14.40
N SER A 300 42.36 -31.53 13.08
CA SER A 300 43.08 -30.72 12.10
C SER A 300 42.38 -29.39 11.86
N CYS A 301 43.17 -28.35 11.62
CA CYS A 301 42.69 -27.02 11.31
C CYS A 301 43.50 -26.41 10.16
N ASP A 302 42.94 -25.39 9.53
CA ASP A 302 43.58 -24.65 8.44
C ASP A 302 44.91 -24.04 8.90
N LEU A 303 45.97 -24.26 8.11
CA LEU A 303 47.37 -23.95 8.48
C LEU A 303 47.64 -22.46 8.68
N VAL A 304 46.79 -21.58 8.12
CA VAL A 304 46.96 -20.13 8.17
C VAL A 304 45.98 -19.49 9.16
N THR A 305 44.70 -19.88 9.08
CA THR A 305 43.59 -19.25 9.81
C THR A 305 43.26 -19.95 11.13
N GLY A 306 43.70 -21.20 11.33
CA GLY A 306 43.37 -22.02 12.50
C GLY A 306 41.94 -22.53 12.54
N HIS A 307 41.19 -22.35 11.45
CA HIS A 307 39.80 -22.79 11.36
C HIS A 307 39.71 -24.32 11.33
N SER A 308 38.96 -24.91 12.24
CA SER A 308 38.90 -26.37 12.38
C SER A 308 38.13 -27.02 11.23
N VAL A 309 38.56 -28.22 10.81
CA VAL A 309 37.84 -28.99 9.79
C VAL A 309 36.69 -29.76 10.43
N CYS A 310 35.47 -29.31 10.16
CA CYS A 310 34.26 -29.88 10.76
C CYS A 310 33.72 -31.10 10.01
N ARG A 311 33.19 -32.06 10.77
CA ARG A 311 32.40 -33.18 10.24
C ARG A 311 31.08 -32.68 9.65
N SER A 312 30.54 -33.43 8.68
CA SER A 312 29.22 -33.13 8.11
C SER A 312 28.17 -33.04 9.22
N GLY A 313 27.42 -31.93 9.25
CA GLY A 313 26.44 -31.63 10.29
C GLY A 313 26.95 -30.73 11.42
N PHE A 314 28.23 -30.36 11.42
CA PHE A 314 28.85 -29.45 12.39
C PHE A 314 29.43 -28.22 11.70
N GLN A 315 29.48 -27.09 12.41
CA GLN A 315 30.02 -25.81 11.95
C GLN A 315 30.63 -25.02 13.11
N GLY A 316 31.25 -23.89 12.80
CA GLY A 316 31.89 -22.99 13.78
C GLY A 316 33.41 -23.17 13.83
N TYR A 317 34.11 -22.21 14.44
CA TYR A 317 35.58 -22.15 14.40
C TYR A 317 36.26 -23.38 15.01
N GLN A 318 35.60 -23.98 16.02
CA GLN A 318 36.03 -25.20 16.71
C GLN A 318 35.06 -26.38 16.48
N CYS A 319 34.17 -26.27 15.49
CA CYS A 319 33.15 -27.27 15.20
C CYS A 319 32.23 -27.59 16.39
N ASP A 320 31.93 -26.57 17.19
CA ASP A 320 31.16 -26.62 18.43
C ASP A 320 29.66 -26.32 18.23
N GLN A 321 29.23 -26.13 16.99
CA GLN A 321 27.84 -25.82 16.63
C GLN A 321 27.32 -26.81 15.59
N CYS A 322 26.01 -27.05 15.56
CA CYS A 322 25.40 -27.82 14.47
C CYS A 322 25.26 -26.93 13.23
N ALA A 323 25.55 -27.51 12.06
CA ALA A 323 25.33 -26.86 10.78
C ALA A 323 23.82 -26.65 10.53
N PRO A 324 23.41 -25.66 9.71
CA PRO A 324 22.02 -25.47 9.31
C PRO A 324 21.37 -26.76 8.84
N GLY A 325 20.17 -27.08 9.36
CA GLY A 325 19.48 -28.34 9.10
C GLY A 325 19.75 -29.45 10.13
N TYR A 326 20.65 -29.22 11.08
CA TYR A 326 20.98 -30.14 12.16
C TYR A 326 20.75 -29.50 13.54
N PHE A 327 20.33 -30.30 14.52
CA PHE A 327 20.04 -29.84 15.89
C PHE A 327 20.61 -30.79 16.94
N ASN A 328 20.66 -30.36 18.21
CA ASN A 328 21.08 -31.18 19.36
C ASN A 328 22.59 -31.54 19.40
N TYR A 329 23.47 -30.56 19.58
CA TYR A 329 24.90 -30.79 19.88
C TYR A 329 25.06 -31.55 21.22
N PRO A 330 25.93 -32.57 21.34
CA PRO A 330 27.03 -32.94 20.44
C PRO A 330 26.69 -33.90 19.30
N LEU A 331 25.43 -34.31 19.13
CA LEU A 331 25.05 -35.34 18.17
C LEU A 331 24.67 -34.80 16.80
N CYS A 332 24.19 -33.55 16.72
CA CYS A 332 23.80 -32.87 15.48
C CYS A 332 22.98 -33.75 14.53
N GLN A 333 21.72 -34.01 14.89
CA GLN A 333 20.77 -34.84 14.14
C GLN A 333 20.06 -34.02 13.06
N LEU A 334 19.74 -34.64 11.91
CA LEU A 334 19.01 -33.96 10.82
C LEU A 334 17.53 -33.73 11.19
N CYS A 335 17.04 -32.51 10.97
CA CYS A 335 15.67 -32.12 11.36
C CYS A 335 14.53 -32.72 10.51
N GLY A 336 14.81 -33.11 9.26
CA GLY A 336 13.81 -33.76 8.39
C GLY A 336 12.62 -32.88 7.99
N CYS A 337 12.83 -31.56 7.87
CA CYS A 337 11.81 -30.58 7.50
C CYS A 337 11.56 -30.53 5.99
N SER A 338 10.34 -30.16 5.57
CA SER A 338 9.97 -29.98 4.17
C SER A 338 10.75 -28.83 3.54
N SER A 339 11.56 -29.10 2.50
CA SER A 339 12.31 -28.07 1.78
C SER A 339 11.43 -27.03 1.09
N VAL A 340 10.16 -27.37 0.84
CA VAL A 340 9.17 -26.45 0.27
C VAL A 340 8.61 -25.50 1.33
N GLY A 341 8.23 -26.07 2.49
CA GLY A 341 7.47 -25.38 3.52
C GLY A 341 8.29 -24.76 4.65
N SER A 342 9.59 -25.06 4.73
CA SER A 342 10.48 -24.56 5.78
C SER A 342 11.31 -23.35 5.32
N LEU A 343 11.71 -22.50 6.27
CA LEU A 343 12.59 -21.34 6.07
C LEU A 343 14.06 -21.76 5.86
N PRO A 344 14.95 -20.86 5.39
CA PRO A 344 16.38 -21.14 5.19
C PRO A 344 17.10 -21.64 6.45
N GLU A 345 16.70 -21.13 7.62
CA GLU A 345 16.99 -21.76 8.92
C GLU A 345 16.00 -22.91 9.14
N VAL A 346 16.40 -24.09 8.68
CA VAL A 346 15.53 -25.26 8.51
C VAL A 346 14.82 -25.67 9.80
N CYS A 347 15.47 -25.54 10.96
CA CYS A 347 14.96 -25.92 12.27
C CYS A 347 15.70 -25.19 13.42
N ASP A 348 15.03 -25.07 14.56
CA ASP A 348 15.64 -24.52 15.77
C ASP A 348 16.54 -25.55 16.51
N ALA A 349 17.21 -25.09 17.57
CA ALA A 349 18.09 -25.93 18.40
C ALA A 349 17.37 -27.14 19.06
N SER A 350 16.03 -27.11 19.13
CA SER A 350 15.20 -28.20 19.65
C SER A 350 14.72 -29.18 18.57
N GLY A 351 15.04 -28.92 17.30
CA GLY A 351 14.65 -29.75 16.15
C GLY A 351 13.28 -29.42 15.61
N ARG A 352 12.68 -28.30 15.99
CA ARG A 352 11.38 -27.86 15.47
C ARG A 352 11.58 -27.16 14.13
N CYS A 353 10.86 -27.64 13.11
CA CYS A 353 10.89 -27.03 11.79
C CYS A 353 10.26 -25.63 11.79
N LEU A 354 10.98 -24.67 11.25
CA LEU A 354 10.51 -23.30 11.11
C LEU A 354 9.72 -23.18 9.80
N CYS A 355 8.39 -23.24 9.90
CA CYS A 355 7.51 -23.18 8.73
C CYS A 355 7.37 -21.75 8.20
N LYS A 356 7.38 -21.62 6.88
CA LYS A 356 6.95 -20.42 6.17
C LYS A 356 5.50 -20.07 6.56
N PRO A 357 5.10 -18.79 6.49
CA PRO A 357 3.80 -18.33 6.96
C PRO A 357 2.59 -19.15 6.45
N GLU A 358 2.63 -19.58 5.19
CA GLU A 358 1.57 -20.29 4.49
C GLU A 358 1.54 -21.82 4.76
N PHE A 359 2.52 -22.34 5.48
CA PHE A 359 2.63 -23.75 5.84
C PHE A 359 2.44 -23.99 7.34
N GLN A 360 2.01 -25.20 7.69
CA GLN A 360 1.86 -25.71 9.05
C GLN A 360 2.19 -27.21 9.10
N GLY A 361 2.15 -27.78 10.30
CA GLY A 361 2.50 -29.18 10.56
C GLY A 361 3.90 -29.31 11.17
N PRO A 362 4.20 -30.46 11.81
CA PRO A 362 5.47 -30.69 12.50
C PRO A 362 6.69 -30.63 11.58
N ARG A 363 6.51 -30.84 10.28
CA ARG A 363 7.56 -30.77 9.25
C ARG A 363 7.25 -29.77 8.15
N CYS A 364 6.26 -28.89 8.35
CA CYS A 364 5.81 -27.92 7.35
C CYS A 364 5.30 -28.59 6.05
N GLU A 365 4.59 -29.70 6.21
CA GLU A 365 4.08 -30.54 5.12
C GLU A 365 2.61 -30.30 4.77
N GLN A 366 1.97 -29.30 5.38
CA GLN A 366 0.56 -28.97 5.18
C GLN A 366 0.40 -27.46 4.96
N CYS A 367 -0.65 -27.06 4.23
CA CYS A 367 -1.03 -25.65 4.17
C CYS A 367 -1.68 -25.21 5.48
N ARG A 368 -1.39 -23.97 5.90
CA ARG A 368 -2.03 -23.37 7.06
C ARG A 368 -3.53 -23.22 6.83
N SER A 369 -4.34 -23.25 7.90
CA SER A 369 -5.76 -22.89 7.81
C SER A 369 -5.95 -21.52 7.11
N GLY A 370 -6.83 -21.48 6.12
CA GLY A 370 -6.97 -20.33 5.20
C GLY A 370 -6.13 -20.45 3.92
N PHE A 371 -5.37 -21.53 3.75
CA PHE A 371 -4.65 -21.87 2.53
C PHE A 371 -4.97 -23.30 2.06
N HIS A 372 -4.91 -23.56 0.76
CA HIS A 372 -5.19 -24.86 0.13
C HIS A 372 -4.16 -25.23 -0.95
N SER A 373 -4.20 -26.47 -1.44
CA SER A 373 -3.36 -26.97 -2.56
C SER A 373 -1.83 -27.10 -2.31
N TYR A 374 -1.42 -27.82 -1.25
CA TYR A 374 -0.01 -28.22 -1.06
C TYR A 374 0.53 -28.99 -2.30
N PRO A 375 1.77 -28.73 -2.79
CA PRO A 375 2.85 -27.92 -2.18
C PRO A 375 2.76 -26.41 -2.42
N ASN A 376 1.84 -25.93 -3.26
CA ASN A 376 1.68 -24.52 -3.61
C ASN A 376 0.50 -23.93 -2.85
N CYS A 377 0.71 -23.62 -1.56
CA CYS A 377 -0.36 -23.14 -0.69
C CYS A 377 -0.93 -21.79 -1.18
N GLN A 378 -2.15 -21.82 -1.70
CA GLN A 378 -2.91 -20.66 -2.17
C GLN A 378 -3.94 -20.24 -1.13
N VAL A 379 -4.17 -18.94 -1.00
CA VAL A 379 -5.14 -18.41 -0.03
C VAL A 379 -6.58 -18.78 -0.44
N CYS A 380 -7.41 -19.18 0.54
CA CYS A 380 -8.84 -19.36 0.35
C CYS A 380 -9.51 -18.03 -0.05
N THR A 381 -10.26 -18.02 -1.15
CA THR A 381 -10.92 -16.81 -1.67
C THR A 381 -12.45 -16.92 -1.49
N CYS A 382 -12.91 -16.83 -0.24
CA CYS A 382 -14.34 -16.90 0.11
C CYS A 382 -14.95 -15.49 0.24
N ASP A 383 -16.15 -15.23 -0.29
CA ASP A 383 -16.83 -13.95 -0.05
C ASP A 383 -17.31 -13.87 1.42
N PRO A 384 -16.84 -12.88 2.20
CA PRO A 384 -17.04 -12.84 3.65
C PRO A 384 -18.48 -12.53 4.08
N ARG A 385 -19.33 -12.05 3.16
CA ARG A 385 -20.74 -11.75 3.43
C ARG A 385 -21.62 -12.98 3.23
N THR A 386 -21.21 -13.85 2.32
CA THR A 386 -22.02 -14.97 1.81
C THR A 386 -21.47 -16.34 2.20
N SER A 387 -20.23 -16.42 2.71
CA SER A 387 -19.68 -17.62 3.36
C SER A 387 -19.94 -17.64 4.88
N LEU A 388 -19.86 -18.85 5.47
CA LEU A 388 -19.96 -19.05 6.91
C LEU A 388 -18.67 -18.66 7.63
N ASP A 389 -17.52 -18.97 7.03
CA ASP A 389 -16.19 -18.67 7.52
C ASP A 389 -15.21 -18.40 6.35
N ALA A 390 -13.97 -18.05 6.71
CA ALA A 390 -12.88 -17.81 5.75
C ALA A 390 -12.05 -19.07 5.47
N SER A 391 -12.50 -20.23 5.97
CA SER A 391 -11.84 -21.51 5.71
C SER A 391 -12.39 -22.17 4.46
N CYS A 392 -11.54 -22.90 3.76
CA CYS A 392 -11.93 -23.68 2.61
C CYS A 392 -11.40 -25.11 2.75
N THR A 393 -12.01 -26.02 2.01
CA THR A 393 -11.53 -27.41 1.92
C THR A 393 -10.12 -27.47 1.31
N ALA A 394 -9.45 -28.62 1.42
CA ALA A 394 -8.14 -28.81 0.76
C ALA A 394 -8.16 -28.62 -0.77
N SER A 395 -9.36 -28.67 -1.38
CA SER A 395 -9.65 -28.39 -2.79
C SER A 395 -10.05 -26.94 -3.10
N GLY A 396 -10.09 -26.05 -2.10
CA GLY A 396 -10.40 -24.63 -2.31
C GLY A 396 -11.89 -24.27 -2.35
N HIS A 397 -12.79 -25.13 -1.84
CA HIS A 397 -14.23 -24.84 -1.80
C HIS A 397 -14.63 -24.24 -0.45
N CYS A 398 -15.35 -23.11 -0.49
CA CYS A 398 -15.83 -22.38 0.68
C CYS A 398 -17.17 -22.91 1.20
N HIS A 399 -17.45 -22.71 2.47
CA HIS A 399 -18.73 -23.07 3.09
C HIS A 399 -19.76 -21.94 2.91
N CYS A 400 -20.72 -22.08 1.99
CA CYS A 400 -21.70 -21.04 1.66
C CYS A 400 -22.92 -20.97 2.60
N ARG A 401 -23.47 -19.77 2.80
CA ARG A 401 -24.74 -19.53 3.50
C ARG A 401 -25.94 -19.98 2.65
N PRO A 402 -27.13 -20.19 3.26
CA PRO A 402 -28.34 -20.52 2.52
C PRO A 402 -28.64 -19.48 1.43
N ASN A 403 -29.12 -19.94 0.27
CA ASN A 403 -29.43 -19.16 -0.94
C ASN A 403 -28.22 -18.69 -1.78
N TYR A 404 -27.00 -19.07 -1.39
CA TYR A 404 -25.76 -18.79 -2.14
C TYR A 404 -25.08 -20.08 -2.62
N SER A 405 -24.29 -19.99 -3.68
CA SER A 405 -23.58 -21.11 -4.31
C SER A 405 -22.28 -20.63 -5.00
N GLY A 406 -21.47 -21.57 -5.49
CA GLY A 406 -20.16 -21.31 -6.11
C GLY A 406 -18.99 -21.65 -5.19
N ALA A 407 -17.78 -21.84 -5.75
CA ALA A 407 -16.59 -22.23 -4.98
C ALA A 407 -16.17 -21.16 -3.95
N SER A 408 -16.44 -19.90 -4.27
CA SER A 408 -16.22 -18.69 -3.46
C SER A 408 -17.51 -18.12 -2.84
N CYS A 409 -18.66 -18.76 -3.06
CA CYS A 409 -20.00 -18.30 -2.65
C CYS A 409 -20.48 -17.00 -3.35
N ASP A 410 -20.01 -16.75 -4.57
CA ASP A 410 -20.26 -15.52 -5.33
C ASP A 410 -21.51 -15.56 -6.25
N GLN A 411 -22.31 -16.63 -6.17
CA GLN A 411 -23.47 -16.83 -7.04
C GLN A 411 -24.74 -17.08 -6.22
N CYS A 412 -25.89 -16.67 -6.75
CA CYS A 412 -27.16 -17.04 -6.14
C CYS A 412 -27.45 -18.54 -6.38
N ALA A 413 -27.98 -19.22 -5.36
CA ALA A 413 -28.47 -20.57 -5.52
C ALA A 413 -29.64 -20.62 -6.53
N PRO A 414 -29.91 -21.77 -7.17
CA PRO A 414 -31.05 -21.91 -8.09
C PRO A 414 -32.37 -21.47 -7.45
N GLY A 415 -33.15 -20.64 -8.17
CA GLY A 415 -34.41 -20.06 -7.67
C GLY A 415 -34.29 -18.67 -7.03
N TYR A 416 -33.10 -18.09 -7.01
CA TYR A 416 -32.81 -16.74 -6.52
C TYR A 416 -32.08 -15.91 -7.58
N TYR A 417 -32.26 -14.58 -7.56
CA TYR A 417 -31.65 -13.66 -8.52
C TYR A 417 -31.13 -12.38 -7.85
N SER A 418 -30.31 -11.62 -8.58
CA SER A 418 -29.73 -10.34 -8.14
C SER A 418 -28.71 -10.49 -7.00
N TYR A 419 -27.54 -11.06 -7.30
CA TYR A 419 -26.40 -11.04 -6.39
C TYR A 419 -25.96 -9.58 -6.14
N PRO A 420 -25.70 -9.15 -4.88
CA PRO A 420 -25.49 -9.97 -3.68
C PRO A 420 -26.74 -10.18 -2.80
N SER A 421 -27.89 -9.61 -3.13
CA SER A 421 -29.09 -9.73 -2.31
C SER A 421 -29.80 -11.08 -2.44
N CYS A 422 -29.61 -11.76 -3.58
CA CYS A 422 -30.18 -13.08 -3.92
C CYS A 422 -31.63 -13.23 -3.45
N THR A 423 -32.51 -12.50 -4.15
CA THR A 423 -33.95 -12.43 -3.85
C THR A 423 -34.65 -13.63 -4.50
N PRO A 424 -35.64 -14.27 -3.85
CA PRO A 424 -36.34 -15.41 -4.44
C PRO A 424 -37.12 -15.00 -5.69
N CYS A 425 -37.08 -15.84 -6.72
CA CYS A 425 -37.91 -15.69 -7.91
C CYS A 425 -39.40 -15.79 -7.51
N GLN A 426 -40.23 -14.87 -8.03
CA GLN A 426 -41.67 -14.83 -7.77
C GLN A 426 -42.47 -14.95 -9.08
N CYS A 427 -42.15 -15.98 -9.86
CA CYS A 427 -42.86 -16.25 -11.12
C CYS A 427 -44.29 -16.76 -10.85
N SER A 428 -45.29 -16.22 -11.55
CA SER A 428 -46.68 -16.70 -11.48
C SER A 428 -46.74 -18.16 -11.94
N ALA A 429 -47.38 -19.02 -11.14
CA ALA A 429 -47.54 -20.43 -11.49
C ALA A 429 -48.43 -20.63 -12.73
N GLU A 430 -49.35 -19.69 -12.97
CA GLU A 430 -50.34 -19.72 -14.05
C GLU A 430 -49.82 -19.10 -15.35
N GLY A 431 -48.99 -18.04 -15.25
CA GLY A 431 -48.52 -17.27 -16.40
C GLY A 431 -47.07 -17.53 -16.82
N SER A 432 -46.28 -18.26 -16.01
CA SER A 432 -44.88 -18.60 -16.31
C SER A 432 -44.69 -20.09 -16.61
N ARG A 433 -43.63 -20.41 -17.35
CA ARG A 433 -43.29 -21.79 -17.73
C ARG A 433 -42.57 -22.57 -16.62
N TYR A 434 -41.80 -21.88 -15.80
CA TYR A 434 -41.01 -22.43 -14.69
C TYR A 434 -40.98 -21.44 -13.52
N THR A 435 -40.75 -21.94 -12.30
CA THR A 435 -40.61 -21.12 -11.10
C THR A 435 -39.23 -20.47 -10.94
N SER A 436 -38.25 -20.89 -11.75
CA SER A 436 -36.92 -20.28 -11.84
C SER A 436 -36.93 -19.09 -12.79
N CYS A 437 -36.23 -18.03 -12.40
CA CYS A 437 -36.03 -16.83 -13.18
C CYS A 437 -34.55 -16.66 -13.57
N ASP A 438 -34.29 -15.75 -14.50
CA ASP A 438 -32.93 -15.35 -14.86
C ASP A 438 -32.18 -14.80 -13.62
N GLN A 439 -30.96 -15.30 -13.38
CA GLN A 439 -30.21 -15.02 -12.14
C GLN A 439 -29.75 -13.55 -12.00
N VAL A 440 -29.75 -12.77 -13.08
CA VAL A 440 -29.33 -11.37 -13.07
C VAL A 440 -30.54 -10.44 -13.09
N THR A 441 -31.44 -10.65 -14.05
CA THR A 441 -32.57 -9.74 -14.31
C THR A 441 -33.80 -10.06 -13.49
N GLY A 442 -33.93 -11.29 -12.99
CA GLY A 442 -35.15 -11.77 -12.31
C GLY A 442 -36.32 -12.02 -13.24
N GLN A 443 -36.12 -11.94 -14.56
CA GLN A 443 -37.18 -12.14 -15.54
C GLN A 443 -37.60 -13.61 -15.59
N CYS A 444 -38.91 -13.85 -15.44
CA CYS A 444 -39.52 -15.15 -15.61
C CYS A 444 -39.82 -15.44 -17.08
N VAL A 445 -39.82 -16.72 -17.45
CA VAL A 445 -40.17 -17.16 -18.80
C VAL A 445 -41.69 -17.22 -18.94
N CYS A 446 -42.29 -16.23 -19.61
CA CYS A 446 -43.75 -16.11 -19.72
C CYS A 446 -44.37 -17.01 -20.79
N LEU A 447 -45.63 -17.38 -20.59
CA LEU A 447 -46.47 -18.05 -21.57
C LEU A 447 -46.90 -17.07 -22.70
N PRO A 448 -47.33 -17.58 -23.88
CA PRO A 448 -47.77 -16.72 -24.98
C PRO A 448 -48.87 -15.75 -24.55
N ASN A 449 -48.77 -14.49 -24.98
CA ASN A 449 -49.68 -13.38 -24.65
C ASN A 449 -49.72 -12.95 -23.17
N VAL A 450 -48.80 -13.47 -22.33
CA VAL A 450 -48.57 -13.04 -20.95
C VAL A 450 -47.25 -12.28 -20.88
N VAL A 451 -47.22 -11.17 -20.16
CA VAL A 451 -46.07 -10.27 -20.01
C VAL A 451 -45.86 -9.86 -18.55
N GLY A 452 -44.76 -9.14 -18.30
CA GLY A 452 -44.35 -8.70 -16.97
C GLY A 452 -43.17 -9.49 -16.40
N LEU A 453 -42.52 -8.93 -15.37
CA LEU A 453 -41.35 -9.56 -14.72
C LEU A 453 -41.70 -10.91 -14.11
N ARG A 454 -42.91 -11.02 -13.56
CA ARG A 454 -43.48 -12.20 -12.91
C ARG A 454 -44.43 -13.01 -13.80
N CYS A 455 -44.69 -12.54 -15.02
CA CYS A 455 -45.66 -13.11 -15.95
C CYS A 455 -47.10 -13.15 -15.40
N ASP A 456 -47.59 -12.01 -14.94
CA ASP A 456 -48.86 -11.84 -14.23
C ASP A 456 -49.86 -10.90 -14.94
N SER A 457 -49.55 -10.45 -16.16
CA SER A 457 -50.39 -9.52 -16.94
C SER A 457 -50.50 -9.90 -18.41
N CYS A 458 -51.56 -9.46 -19.11
CA CYS A 458 -51.74 -9.73 -20.53
C CYS A 458 -50.98 -8.73 -21.41
N ALA A 459 -50.48 -9.20 -22.56
CA ALA A 459 -49.89 -8.34 -23.58
C ALA A 459 -50.93 -7.35 -24.16
N HIS A 460 -50.48 -6.20 -24.65
CA HIS A 460 -51.36 -5.18 -25.25
C HIS A 460 -52.32 -5.77 -26.30
N GLY A 461 -53.60 -5.44 -26.18
CA GLY A 461 -54.69 -5.94 -27.06
C GLY A 461 -55.29 -7.29 -26.64
N ALA A 462 -54.79 -7.91 -25.56
CA ALA A 462 -55.36 -9.12 -24.98
C ALA A 462 -55.82 -8.89 -23.53
N TYR A 463 -56.92 -9.53 -23.13
CA TYR A 463 -57.59 -9.29 -21.84
C TYR A 463 -57.98 -10.63 -21.17
N GLY A 464 -58.11 -10.65 -19.84
CA GLY A 464 -58.63 -11.80 -19.07
C GLY A 464 -57.56 -12.78 -18.55
N PHE A 465 -56.52 -12.30 -17.87
CA PHE A 465 -55.50 -13.14 -17.20
C PHE A 465 -56.16 -14.21 -16.29
N PRO A 466 -55.70 -15.47 -16.28
CA PRO A 466 -54.51 -16.00 -16.97
C PRO A 466 -54.73 -16.37 -18.45
N ASN A 467 -55.96 -16.39 -18.94
CA ASN A 467 -56.31 -16.77 -20.31
C ASN A 467 -56.46 -15.54 -21.21
N CYS A 468 -55.36 -14.83 -21.45
CA CYS A 468 -55.35 -13.59 -22.25
C CYS A 468 -55.91 -13.80 -23.67
N GLN A 469 -57.11 -13.27 -23.93
CA GLN A 469 -57.80 -13.34 -25.23
C GLN A 469 -57.74 -12.00 -25.95
N ALA A 470 -57.46 -12.02 -27.26
CA ALA A 470 -57.43 -10.82 -28.08
C ALA A 470 -58.85 -10.22 -28.21
N GLY A 471 -59.01 -8.95 -27.85
CA GLY A 471 -60.30 -8.24 -27.91
C GLY A 471 -60.18 -6.92 -28.69
N THR A 472 -61.27 -6.50 -29.35
CA THR A 472 -61.30 -5.30 -30.20
C THR A 472 -61.64 -4.01 -29.43
N CYS A 473 -62.43 -4.12 -28.35
CA CYS A 473 -62.87 -3.02 -27.51
C CYS A 473 -62.59 -3.36 -26.04
N HIS A 474 -62.03 -2.42 -25.28
CA HIS A 474 -61.73 -2.63 -23.87
C HIS A 474 -63.02 -2.72 -23.05
N PRO A 475 -63.22 -3.80 -22.25
CA PRO A 475 -64.49 -4.05 -21.59
C PRO A 475 -64.85 -3.02 -20.52
N ALA A 476 -63.86 -2.46 -19.82
CA ALA A 476 -64.09 -1.41 -18.83
C ALA A 476 -64.41 -0.04 -19.45
N GLY A 477 -63.88 0.24 -20.64
CA GLY A 477 -63.93 1.59 -21.23
C GLY A 477 -64.97 1.80 -22.31
N SER A 478 -65.56 0.71 -22.81
CA SER A 478 -66.57 0.76 -23.87
C SER A 478 -67.98 0.67 -23.29
N VAL A 479 -68.93 1.38 -23.88
CA VAL A 479 -70.37 1.25 -23.56
C VAL A 479 -70.90 -0.10 -24.06
N GLN A 480 -70.37 -0.60 -25.17
CA GLN A 480 -70.65 -1.91 -25.75
C GLN A 480 -69.35 -2.62 -26.14
N TYR A 481 -69.27 -3.94 -25.93
CA TYR A 481 -68.09 -4.78 -26.20
C TYR A 481 -67.84 -5.08 -27.69
N VAL A 482 -68.59 -4.45 -28.59
CA VAL A 482 -68.65 -4.77 -30.03
C VAL A 482 -68.54 -3.49 -30.85
N VAL A 483 -67.78 -3.52 -31.95
CA VAL A 483 -67.61 -2.39 -32.88
C VAL A 483 -68.91 -2.13 -33.62
N GLN A 484 -69.44 -0.89 -33.55
CA GLN A 484 -70.65 -0.51 -34.29
C GLN A 484 -70.34 -0.26 -35.78
N PRO A 485 -71.10 -0.87 -36.71
CA PRO A 485 -70.86 -0.77 -38.15
C PRO A 485 -71.59 0.46 -38.74
N PRO A 486 -71.08 1.67 -38.48
CA PRO A 486 -70.65 2.51 -39.61
C PRO A 486 -69.32 3.25 -39.39
N VAL A 487 -68.75 3.23 -38.18
CA VAL A 487 -67.63 4.13 -37.78
C VAL A 487 -66.32 3.37 -37.56
N GLY A 488 -66.38 2.05 -37.34
CA GLY A 488 -65.19 1.21 -37.17
C GLY A 488 -64.39 1.49 -35.89
N GLN A 489 -65.01 2.13 -34.90
CA GLN A 489 -64.41 2.48 -33.60
C GLN A 489 -65.36 2.09 -32.47
N CYS A 490 -64.80 1.81 -31.30
CA CYS A 490 -65.56 1.48 -30.09
C CYS A 490 -66.25 2.73 -29.52
N GLU A 491 -67.46 2.59 -28.97
CA GLU A 491 -68.16 3.69 -28.30
C GLU A 491 -67.65 3.79 -26.86
N CYS A 492 -66.84 4.81 -26.58
CA CYS A 492 -66.18 4.96 -25.28
C CYS A 492 -67.08 5.61 -24.23
N ARG A 493 -66.92 5.18 -22.97
CA ARG A 493 -67.53 5.83 -21.82
C ARG A 493 -67.03 7.28 -21.68
N PRO A 494 -67.78 8.18 -21.01
CA PRO A 494 -67.52 9.62 -21.04
C PRO A 494 -66.11 10.07 -20.64
N HIS A 495 -65.42 9.37 -19.74
CA HIS A 495 -64.05 9.70 -19.31
C HIS A 495 -62.96 8.85 -19.98
N VAL A 496 -63.30 8.18 -21.08
CA VAL A 496 -62.44 7.26 -21.83
C VAL A 496 -62.30 7.74 -23.27
N GLU A 497 -61.13 7.54 -23.86
CA GLU A 497 -60.77 7.87 -25.24
C GLU A 497 -59.95 6.74 -25.89
N GLY A 498 -59.66 6.91 -27.18
CA GLY A 498 -58.90 5.95 -27.97
C GLY A 498 -59.79 5.04 -28.83
N PRO A 499 -59.24 4.48 -29.94
CA PRO A 499 -60.00 3.69 -30.89
C PRO A 499 -60.55 2.37 -30.29
N ALA A 500 -59.90 1.84 -29.26
CA ALA A 500 -60.30 0.65 -28.51
C ALA A 500 -60.91 0.98 -27.14
N CYS A 501 -61.11 2.26 -26.80
CA CYS A 501 -61.57 2.74 -25.49
C CYS A 501 -60.74 2.21 -24.32
N ASP A 502 -59.43 2.14 -24.50
CA ASP A 502 -58.44 1.57 -23.58
C ASP A 502 -57.66 2.65 -22.81
N LYS A 503 -57.99 3.93 -22.99
CA LYS A 503 -57.27 5.04 -22.37
C LYS A 503 -58.22 6.02 -21.71
N CYS A 504 -57.88 6.56 -20.54
CA CYS A 504 -58.66 7.63 -19.93
C CYS A 504 -58.39 8.96 -20.63
N LYS A 505 -59.41 9.83 -20.72
CA LYS A 505 -59.23 11.22 -21.16
C LYS A 505 -58.26 11.95 -20.23
N PRO A 506 -57.59 13.02 -20.70
CA PRO A 506 -56.79 13.89 -19.82
C PRO A 506 -57.62 14.33 -18.61
N LEU A 507 -56.98 14.42 -17.44
CA LEU A 507 -57.61 14.67 -16.13
C LEU A 507 -58.39 13.48 -15.52
N TYR A 508 -58.32 12.28 -16.12
CA TYR A 508 -58.93 11.06 -15.57
C TYR A 508 -57.95 9.88 -15.55
N TRP A 509 -58.17 8.91 -14.66
CA TRP A 509 -57.32 7.73 -14.42
C TRP A 509 -58.12 6.50 -13.95
N ASN A 510 -57.47 5.35 -13.80
CA ASN A 510 -58.06 4.09 -13.33
C ASN A 510 -59.25 3.63 -14.18
N LEU A 511 -58.94 3.10 -15.37
CA LEU A 511 -59.93 2.47 -16.24
C LEU A 511 -60.43 1.16 -15.64
N SER A 512 -61.54 1.20 -14.90
CA SER A 512 -62.11 0.06 -14.19
C SER A 512 -63.53 -0.27 -14.71
N PRO A 513 -63.94 -1.55 -14.71
CA PRO A 513 -65.33 -1.90 -14.98
C PRO A 513 -66.29 -1.42 -13.88
N ASP A 514 -65.77 -1.11 -12.68
CA ASP A 514 -66.56 -0.66 -11.53
C ASP A 514 -66.89 0.83 -11.56
N THR A 515 -66.21 1.62 -12.40
CA THR A 515 -66.44 3.05 -12.59
C THR A 515 -67.49 3.28 -13.67
N PRO A 516 -68.68 3.86 -13.35
CA PRO A 516 -69.77 4.02 -14.31
C PRO A 516 -69.37 4.82 -15.57
N GLU A 517 -68.48 5.80 -15.40
CA GLU A 517 -67.97 6.67 -16.46
C GLU A 517 -66.65 6.18 -17.09
N GLY A 518 -66.20 4.98 -16.71
CA GLY A 518 -64.98 4.33 -17.16
C GLY A 518 -63.74 4.71 -16.35
N CYS A 519 -63.45 6.01 -16.20
CA CYS A 519 -62.29 6.49 -15.45
C CYS A 519 -62.68 7.46 -14.32
N SER A 520 -61.89 7.47 -13.26
CA SER A 520 -62.00 8.37 -12.11
C SER A 520 -61.30 9.70 -12.36
N ASN A 521 -61.76 10.78 -11.73
CA ASN A 521 -61.14 12.11 -11.86
C ASN A 521 -59.77 12.16 -11.16
N CYS A 522 -58.82 12.84 -11.79
CA CYS A 522 -57.56 13.26 -11.17
C CYS A 522 -57.86 14.41 -10.19
N GLU A 523 -57.94 14.14 -8.89
CA GLU A 523 -58.21 15.15 -7.85
C GLU A 523 -57.01 16.09 -7.57
N CYS A 524 -56.27 16.48 -8.60
CA CYS A 524 -55.04 17.26 -8.47
C CYS A 524 -55.31 18.75 -8.23
N HIS A 525 -54.59 19.34 -7.27
CA HIS A 525 -54.65 20.76 -6.93
C HIS A 525 -53.77 21.58 -7.88
N VAL A 526 -54.40 22.31 -8.80
CA VAL A 526 -53.73 23.04 -9.90
C VAL A 526 -52.54 23.91 -9.47
N ALA A 527 -52.64 24.63 -8.35
CA ALA A 527 -51.57 25.51 -7.87
C ALA A 527 -50.27 24.75 -7.50
N GLY A 528 -50.39 23.48 -7.14
CA GLY A 528 -49.28 22.59 -6.82
C GLY A 528 -48.85 21.66 -7.96
N THR A 529 -49.54 21.69 -9.11
CA THR A 529 -49.14 20.91 -10.31
C THR A 529 -48.15 21.69 -11.17
N LEU A 530 -47.21 20.98 -11.80
CA LEU A 530 -46.16 21.58 -12.66
C LEU A 530 -46.74 22.38 -13.83
N SER A 531 -47.79 21.85 -14.44
CA SER A 531 -48.39 22.39 -15.66
C SER A 531 -49.55 23.36 -15.40
N GLY A 532 -49.92 23.58 -14.13
CA GLY A 532 -51.12 24.36 -13.77
C GLY A 532 -52.44 23.68 -14.17
N VAL A 533 -52.40 22.38 -14.51
CA VAL A 533 -53.55 21.57 -14.90
C VAL A 533 -53.60 20.29 -14.07
N ALA A 534 -54.81 19.80 -13.80
CA ALA A 534 -55.05 18.66 -12.92
C ALA A 534 -54.83 17.29 -13.60
N GLU A 535 -53.73 17.14 -14.35
CA GLU A 535 -53.41 15.89 -15.07
C GLU A 535 -52.63 14.92 -14.16
N CYS A 536 -52.96 13.63 -14.25
CA CYS A 536 -52.35 12.57 -13.45
C CYS A 536 -52.02 11.33 -14.30
N ALA A 537 -51.17 10.47 -13.74
CA ALA A 537 -50.81 9.21 -14.37
C ALA A 537 -52.03 8.29 -14.55
N GLN A 538 -52.20 7.75 -15.75
CA GLN A 538 -53.40 7.02 -16.18
C GLN A 538 -53.68 5.75 -15.35
N GLU A 539 -52.64 5.04 -14.92
CA GLU A 539 -52.78 3.79 -14.15
C GLU A 539 -52.87 4.02 -12.64
N THR A 540 -52.11 4.99 -12.11
CA THR A 540 -51.93 5.16 -10.66
C THR A 540 -52.65 6.36 -10.06
N GLY A 541 -53.14 7.29 -10.89
CA GLY A 541 -53.81 8.51 -10.42
C GLY A 541 -52.88 9.56 -9.86
N GLN A 542 -51.57 9.37 -10.00
CA GLN A 542 -50.58 10.20 -9.34
C GLN A 542 -50.40 11.54 -10.09
N CYS A 543 -50.63 12.63 -9.38
CA CYS A 543 -50.51 13.99 -9.90
C CYS A 543 -49.06 14.43 -10.11
N HIS A 544 -48.81 15.24 -11.14
CA HIS A 544 -47.49 15.80 -11.44
C HIS A 544 -47.20 17.06 -10.59
N CYS A 545 -46.75 16.86 -9.35
CA CYS A 545 -46.52 17.96 -8.41
C CYS A 545 -45.26 18.79 -8.69
N LYS A 546 -45.33 20.08 -8.38
CA LYS A 546 -44.19 21.02 -8.34
C LYS A 546 -43.13 20.53 -7.34
N PRO A 547 -41.86 20.91 -7.51
CA PRO A 547 -40.75 20.34 -6.74
C PRO A 547 -40.94 20.36 -5.22
N ASN A 548 -41.56 21.40 -4.67
CA ASN A 548 -41.76 21.58 -3.22
C ASN A 548 -43.21 21.31 -2.75
N ALA A 549 -44.07 20.77 -3.61
CA ALA A 549 -45.42 20.32 -3.27
C ALA A 549 -45.49 18.78 -3.21
N CYS A 550 -46.32 18.25 -2.32
CA CYS A 550 -46.59 16.83 -2.15
C CYS A 550 -48.07 16.61 -1.79
N SER A 551 -48.42 15.41 -1.29
CA SER A 551 -49.70 14.70 -1.37
C SER A 551 -49.97 14.09 -2.73
N GLY A 552 -50.76 13.00 -2.74
CA GLY A 552 -51.27 12.38 -3.98
C GLY A 552 -52.01 13.37 -4.88
N THR A 553 -52.47 14.50 -4.33
CA THR A 553 -53.20 15.58 -5.01
C THR A 553 -52.40 16.88 -5.17
N CYS A 554 -51.12 16.95 -4.80
CA CYS A 554 -50.31 18.18 -4.86
C CYS A 554 -50.85 19.39 -4.07
N SER A 555 -51.66 19.16 -3.03
CA SER A 555 -52.30 20.22 -2.24
C SER A 555 -51.44 20.73 -1.08
N THR A 556 -50.51 19.90 -0.58
CA THR A 556 -49.66 20.20 0.57
C THR A 556 -48.23 20.55 0.15
N CYS A 557 -47.54 21.33 0.98
CA CYS A 557 -46.11 21.53 0.83
C CYS A 557 -45.37 20.33 1.38
N LYS A 558 -44.22 20.01 0.78
CA LYS A 558 -43.28 19.04 1.36
C LYS A 558 -42.81 19.51 2.73
N ASP A 559 -42.49 18.56 3.60
CA ASP A 559 -41.88 18.87 4.89
C ASP A 559 -40.63 19.75 4.70
N GLY A 560 -40.56 20.83 5.46
CA GLY A 560 -39.52 21.86 5.28
C GLY A 560 -39.86 22.94 4.25
N TYR A 561 -41.10 22.98 3.74
CA TYR A 561 -41.60 24.04 2.86
C TYR A 561 -42.98 24.54 3.31
N TYR A 562 -43.31 25.79 2.98
CA TYR A 562 -44.57 26.44 3.35
C TYR A 562 -45.03 27.41 2.25
N ASN A 563 -46.27 27.91 2.35
CA ASN A 563 -46.83 28.93 1.47
C ASN A 563 -46.86 28.53 -0.02
N LEU A 564 -47.75 27.60 -0.36
CA LEU A 564 -47.97 27.15 -1.74
C LEU A 564 -48.48 28.31 -2.62
N GLN A 565 -47.72 28.63 -3.67
CA GLN A 565 -48.04 29.71 -4.61
C GLN A 565 -48.19 29.18 -6.04
N GLU A 566 -49.30 29.54 -6.68
CA GLU A 566 -49.61 29.15 -8.06
C GLU A 566 -48.59 29.68 -9.06
N HIS A 567 -48.12 30.91 -8.88
CA HIS A 567 -47.18 31.61 -9.76
C HIS A 567 -45.70 31.23 -9.48
N SER A 568 -45.45 30.49 -8.40
CA SER A 568 -44.11 30.01 -8.07
C SER A 568 -43.83 28.72 -8.85
N TYR A 569 -42.73 28.72 -9.60
CA TYR A 569 -42.23 27.52 -10.29
C TYR A 569 -41.97 26.36 -9.32
N PHE A 570 -41.52 26.68 -8.11
CA PHE A 570 -41.22 25.70 -7.07
C PHE A 570 -42.46 25.31 -6.23
N GLY A 571 -43.56 26.06 -6.35
CA GLY A 571 -44.78 25.88 -5.56
C GLY A 571 -44.64 26.48 -4.17
N CYS A 572 -43.96 25.77 -3.26
CA CYS A 572 -43.77 26.19 -1.87
C CYS A 572 -42.39 26.81 -1.62
N GLN A 573 -42.31 27.70 -0.64
CA GLN A 573 -41.08 28.36 -0.18
C GLN A 573 -40.42 27.54 0.94
N GLY A 574 -39.09 27.48 0.99
CA GLY A 574 -38.38 26.74 2.03
C GLY A 574 -38.53 27.37 3.41
N CYS A 575 -38.73 26.54 4.43
CA CYS A 575 -38.67 26.94 5.83
C CYS A 575 -37.28 27.49 6.16
N GLN A 576 -37.22 28.56 6.95
CA GLN A 576 -35.96 29.17 7.36
C GLN A 576 -35.67 28.85 8.83
N CYS A 577 -35.74 27.57 9.19
CA CYS A 577 -35.55 27.12 10.57
C CYS A 577 -34.07 27.01 10.92
N ASP A 578 -33.70 27.59 12.05
CA ASP A 578 -32.35 27.47 12.61
C ASP A 578 -32.08 26.03 13.00
N ILE A 579 -31.01 25.44 12.46
CA ILE A 579 -30.69 24.02 12.59
C ILE A 579 -30.40 23.64 14.05
N GLY A 580 -29.88 24.56 14.87
CA GLY A 580 -29.59 24.29 16.28
C GLY A 580 -30.80 24.57 17.19
N GLY A 581 -31.62 25.57 16.85
CA GLY A 581 -32.65 26.08 17.75
C GLY A 581 -34.06 25.58 17.47
N SER A 582 -34.31 25.05 16.28
CA SER A 582 -35.57 24.40 15.92
C SER A 582 -35.58 22.91 16.29
N ALA A 583 -36.77 22.37 16.57
CA ALA A 583 -36.97 20.95 16.82
C ALA A 583 -36.80 20.10 15.54
N GLY A 584 -36.87 20.74 14.37
CA GLY A 584 -36.68 20.15 13.05
C GLY A 584 -36.79 21.22 11.96
N GLN A 585 -36.52 20.85 10.71
CA GLN A 585 -36.60 21.76 9.55
C GLN A 585 -38.05 22.08 9.13
N SER A 586 -39.04 21.41 9.72
CA SER A 586 -40.45 21.64 9.45
C SER A 586 -40.96 22.94 10.10
N CYS A 587 -41.82 23.63 9.37
CA CYS A 587 -42.45 24.85 9.81
C CYS A 587 -43.93 24.85 9.45
N GLY A 588 -44.71 25.72 10.07
CA GLY A 588 -46.15 25.80 9.81
C GLY A 588 -46.47 26.11 8.34
N GLU A 589 -47.36 25.33 7.74
CA GLU A 589 -47.68 25.32 6.29
C GLU A 589 -48.03 26.69 5.69
N ARG A 590 -48.57 27.62 6.49
CA ARG A 590 -49.00 28.95 6.01
C ARG A 590 -48.07 30.09 6.39
N ASN A 591 -47.45 30.04 7.57
CA ASN A 591 -46.71 31.18 8.14
C ASN A 591 -45.21 30.95 8.25
N GLY A 592 -44.73 29.76 7.91
CA GLY A 592 -43.30 29.44 7.95
C GLY A 592 -42.73 29.40 9.36
N ARG A 593 -43.57 29.33 10.39
CA ARG A 593 -43.12 29.39 11.79
C ARG A 593 -42.56 28.05 12.22
N CYS A 594 -41.29 28.06 12.61
CA CYS A 594 -40.58 26.88 13.05
C CYS A 594 -40.99 26.49 14.48
N ARG A 595 -40.97 25.19 14.76
CA ARG A 595 -41.19 24.67 16.11
C ARG A 595 -39.89 24.80 16.89
N CYS A 596 -39.81 25.74 17.82
CA CYS A 596 -38.57 25.98 18.57
C CYS A 596 -38.37 24.96 19.69
N ARG A 597 -37.11 24.62 19.96
CA ARG A 597 -36.71 23.86 21.14
C ARG A 597 -36.94 24.71 22.40
N PRO A 598 -37.09 24.08 23.58
CA PRO A 598 -37.23 24.82 24.83
C PRO A 598 -36.14 25.88 24.98
N ASN A 599 -36.53 27.06 25.44
CA ASN A 599 -35.64 28.21 25.69
C ASN A 599 -35.05 28.90 24.44
N VAL A 600 -35.57 28.56 23.26
CA VAL A 600 -35.29 29.24 21.99
C VAL A 600 -36.61 29.81 21.43
N GLU A 601 -36.54 31.00 20.85
CA GLU A 601 -37.69 31.74 20.29
C GLU A 601 -37.36 32.43 18.96
N GLY A 602 -38.36 33.12 18.40
CA GLY A 602 -38.33 33.72 17.06
C GLY A 602 -39.01 32.84 16.00
N ALA A 603 -39.40 33.44 14.87
CA ALA A 603 -40.06 32.72 13.77
C ALA A 603 -39.17 31.62 13.17
N LYS A 604 -37.86 31.81 13.24
CA LYS A 604 -36.81 30.92 12.76
C LYS A 604 -36.14 30.10 13.87
N CYS A 605 -36.50 30.31 15.14
CA CYS A 605 -35.86 29.68 16.30
C CYS A 605 -34.36 29.94 16.41
N ASN A 606 -33.92 31.17 16.16
CA ASN A 606 -32.52 31.59 16.20
C ASN A 606 -32.21 32.57 17.34
N LEU A 607 -33.19 32.86 18.21
CA LEU A 607 -33.03 33.78 19.32
C LEU A 607 -33.15 33.00 20.63
N PRO A 608 -32.20 33.11 21.56
CA PRO A 608 -32.42 32.59 22.89
C PRO A 608 -33.54 33.38 23.57
N ARG A 609 -34.35 32.72 24.40
CA ARG A 609 -35.22 33.43 25.33
C ARG A 609 -34.37 34.28 26.29
N PRO A 610 -34.93 35.37 26.85
CA PRO A 610 -34.27 36.12 27.91
C PRO A 610 -33.74 35.18 29.00
N ASP A 611 -32.54 35.45 29.48
CA ASP A 611 -31.82 34.69 30.51
C ASP A 611 -31.41 33.25 30.12
N HIS A 612 -31.46 32.92 28.83
CA HIS A 612 -30.99 31.64 28.29
C HIS A 612 -29.89 31.85 27.26
N TYR A 613 -28.99 30.88 27.12
CA TYR A 613 -27.91 30.90 26.14
C TYR A 613 -28.15 29.82 25.09
N PHE A 614 -28.06 30.20 23.81
CA PHE A 614 -28.17 29.32 22.66
C PHE A 614 -26.78 29.22 22.01
N PRO A 615 -25.99 28.16 22.30
CA PRO A 615 -24.66 27.98 21.73
C PRO A 615 -24.72 27.76 20.22
N ASP A 616 -23.81 28.37 19.48
CA ASP A 616 -23.60 28.02 18.08
C ASP A 616 -22.88 26.65 17.96
N LEU A 617 -22.89 26.10 16.75
CA LEU A 617 -22.32 24.78 16.41
C LEU A 617 -20.78 24.69 16.60
N HIS A 618 -20.14 25.62 17.31
CA HIS A 618 -18.70 25.64 17.60
C HIS A 618 -18.35 25.18 19.02
N HIS A 619 -19.30 24.64 19.79
CA HIS A 619 -19.00 24.11 21.11
C HIS A 619 -18.46 22.68 21.04
N LEU A 620 -17.15 22.56 21.31
CA LEU A 620 -16.37 21.33 21.51
C LEU A 620 -16.57 20.28 20.41
N LYS A 621 -16.16 20.67 19.21
CA LYS A 621 -16.01 19.79 18.07
C LYS A 621 -14.60 19.22 18.04
N PHE A 622 -14.50 17.90 18.05
CA PHE A 622 -13.25 17.18 17.88
C PHE A 622 -13.33 16.40 16.58
N GLU A 623 -12.40 16.67 15.67
CA GLU A 623 -12.36 15.99 14.38
C GLU A 623 -11.63 14.64 14.57
N ILE A 624 -12.21 13.55 14.10
CA ILE A 624 -11.75 12.19 14.46
C ILE A 624 -10.39 11.88 13.81
N GLU A 625 -10.08 12.55 12.71
CA GLU A 625 -8.75 12.50 12.09
C GLU A 625 -7.63 13.12 12.94
N GLU A 626 -7.96 13.88 13.97
CA GLU A 626 -6.99 14.41 14.94
C GLU A 626 -6.76 13.46 16.13
N GLY A 627 -7.50 12.34 16.15
CA GLY A 627 -7.26 11.25 17.08
C GLY A 627 -5.95 10.50 16.82
N THR A 628 -5.68 9.52 17.67
CA THR A 628 -4.56 8.60 17.55
C THR A 628 -5.06 7.17 17.53
N MET A 629 -4.33 6.29 16.86
CA MET A 629 -4.49 4.86 17.05
C MET A 629 -3.99 4.45 18.45
N LEU A 630 -4.37 3.26 18.93
CA LEU A 630 -3.95 2.74 20.24
C LEU A 630 -2.43 2.59 20.41
N ASP A 631 -1.70 2.57 19.30
CA ASP A 631 -0.23 2.54 19.27
C ASP A 631 0.41 3.94 19.22
N GLY A 632 -0.40 5.00 19.37
CA GLY A 632 0.02 6.40 19.37
C GLY A 632 0.26 6.99 17.98
N ARG A 633 0.06 6.24 16.90
CA ARG A 633 0.21 6.75 15.53
C ARG A 633 -0.97 7.67 15.15
N PRO A 634 -0.75 8.70 14.32
CA PRO A 634 -1.82 9.57 13.86
C PRO A 634 -2.81 8.81 12.96
N VAL A 635 -4.07 9.21 13.02
CA VAL A 635 -5.17 8.60 12.26
C VAL A 635 -5.01 8.86 10.76
N ARG A 636 -5.03 7.80 9.96
CA ARG A 636 -5.19 7.80 8.51
C ARG A 636 -6.58 8.30 8.16
N PHE A 637 -6.63 9.42 7.43
CA PHE A 637 -7.87 10.03 6.98
C PHE A 637 -7.95 10.02 5.46
N GLY A 638 -9.18 9.89 4.94
CA GLY A 638 -9.48 10.03 3.52
C GLY A 638 -10.02 11.42 3.22
N TYR A 639 -9.78 11.91 2.01
CA TYR A 639 -10.32 13.18 1.52
C TYR A 639 -10.96 12.93 0.15
N ASN A 640 -12.28 12.90 0.11
CA ASN A 640 -13.03 12.88 -1.13
C ASN A 640 -14.36 13.63 -0.96
N PRO A 641 -14.50 14.82 -1.56
CA PRO A 641 -15.73 15.62 -1.48
C PRO A 641 -16.98 14.94 -2.03
N LEU A 642 -16.82 13.88 -2.84
CA LEU A 642 -17.93 13.07 -3.35
C LEU A 642 -18.35 11.95 -2.38
N GLU A 643 -17.47 11.50 -1.49
CA GLU A 643 -17.74 10.42 -0.53
C GLU A 643 -18.24 10.94 0.83
N PHE A 644 -17.83 12.14 1.22
CA PHE A 644 -18.29 12.82 2.43
C PHE A 644 -18.40 14.33 2.14
N LYS A 645 -19.62 14.82 1.89
CA LYS A 645 -19.84 16.25 1.61
C LYS A 645 -19.73 17.08 2.90
N ASP A 646 -19.15 18.27 2.79
CA ASP A 646 -19.05 19.24 3.88
C ASP A 646 -18.32 18.69 5.13
N PHE A 647 -17.22 17.97 4.96
CA PHE A 647 -16.27 17.77 6.06
C PHE A 647 -15.63 19.12 6.41
N SER A 648 -15.43 19.37 7.69
CA SER A 648 -15.11 20.70 8.23
C SER A 648 -13.62 20.99 8.35
N TRP A 649 -12.78 19.98 8.13
CA TRP A 649 -11.33 20.06 8.33
C TRP A 649 -10.56 19.24 7.27
N ARG A 650 -9.66 18.31 7.64
CA ARG A 650 -8.75 17.61 6.69
C ARG A 650 -9.41 16.46 5.93
N GLY A 651 -10.50 15.89 6.44
CA GLY A 651 -11.18 14.75 5.82
C GLY A 651 -11.99 13.97 6.85
N TYR A 652 -12.06 12.66 6.72
CA TYR A 652 -12.68 11.75 7.70
C TYR A 652 -11.73 10.59 8.01
N ALA A 653 -11.76 10.12 9.25
CA ALA A 653 -11.06 8.90 9.66
C ALA A 653 -11.67 7.69 8.92
N GLN A 654 -10.86 7.03 8.10
CA GLN A 654 -11.28 5.82 7.39
C GLN A 654 -10.96 4.61 8.27
N MET A 655 -11.99 3.97 8.82
CA MET A 655 -11.78 2.75 9.59
C MET A 655 -11.51 1.60 8.61
N SER A 656 -10.41 0.92 8.85
CA SER A 656 -9.90 -0.18 8.02
C SER A 656 -9.26 -1.23 8.93
N PRO A 657 -8.91 -2.44 8.43
CA PRO A 657 -8.21 -3.42 9.25
C PRO A 657 -6.90 -2.90 9.86
N ILE A 658 -6.27 -1.92 9.21
CA ILE A 658 -5.02 -1.29 9.67
C ILE A 658 -5.31 -0.14 10.66
N GLN A 659 -6.51 0.44 10.63
CA GLN A 659 -6.98 1.46 11.57
C GLN A 659 -8.39 1.10 12.03
N SER A 660 -8.46 0.09 12.90
CA SER A 660 -9.73 -0.46 13.37
C SER A 660 -10.28 0.27 14.60
N LYS A 661 -9.42 1.07 15.24
CA LYS A 661 -9.71 1.86 16.44
C LYS A 661 -9.04 3.21 16.38
N VAL A 662 -9.77 4.21 16.83
CA VAL A 662 -9.29 5.58 16.99
C VAL A 662 -9.66 6.08 18.37
N LEU A 663 -8.65 6.61 19.07
CA LEU A 663 -8.74 7.26 20.35
C LEU A 663 -8.73 8.77 20.12
N VAL A 664 -9.75 9.46 20.62
CA VAL A 664 -9.79 10.92 20.61
C VAL A 664 -9.81 11.40 22.05
N SER A 665 -8.77 12.12 22.44
CA SER A 665 -8.66 12.67 23.79
C SER A 665 -9.50 13.92 23.92
N VAL A 666 -10.49 13.85 24.80
CA VAL A 666 -11.40 14.96 25.08
C VAL A 666 -11.07 15.52 26.46
N SER A 667 -10.61 16.78 26.46
CA SER A 667 -10.44 17.56 27.69
C SER A 667 -11.77 18.21 28.07
N VAL A 668 -12.37 17.72 29.14
CA VAL A 668 -13.58 18.28 29.76
C VAL A 668 -13.20 18.98 31.06
N ASN A 669 -13.59 20.26 31.19
CA ASN A 669 -13.16 21.12 32.30
C ASN A 669 -14.09 21.04 33.54
N SER A 670 -15.12 20.20 33.49
CA SER A 670 -16.21 20.15 34.48
C SER A 670 -16.84 18.74 34.54
N PRO A 671 -17.18 18.24 35.74
CA PRO A 671 -17.74 16.91 35.94
C PRO A 671 -19.28 16.87 35.76
N ASP A 672 -19.79 17.19 34.57
CA ASP A 672 -21.24 17.15 34.26
C ASP A 672 -21.62 15.99 33.32
N LEU A 673 -22.92 15.86 33.02
CA LEU A 673 -23.42 14.94 32.01
C LEU A 673 -23.10 15.46 30.61
N PHE A 674 -22.37 14.66 29.83
CA PHE A 674 -22.02 14.96 28.44
C PHE A 674 -22.69 13.99 27.47
N HIS A 675 -23.16 14.51 26.34
CA HIS A 675 -23.60 13.68 25.21
C HIS A 675 -22.54 13.68 24.12
N VAL A 676 -22.17 12.48 23.67
CA VAL A 676 -21.21 12.24 22.59
C VAL A 676 -21.96 11.93 21.32
N VAL A 677 -21.78 12.75 20.27
CA VAL A 677 -22.41 12.56 18.96
C VAL A 677 -21.35 12.30 17.91
N LEU A 678 -21.53 11.26 17.09
CA LEU A 678 -20.60 10.84 16.04
C LEU A 678 -21.21 11.05 14.66
N ARG A 679 -20.49 11.74 13.77
CA ARG A 679 -20.88 11.86 12.35
C ARG A 679 -20.13 10.82 11.53
N TYR A 680 -20.84 9.91 10.86
CA TYR A 680 -20.22 8.80 10.10
C TYR A 680 -20.88 8.57 8.74
N ALA A 681 -20.18 7.88 7.84
CA ALA A 681 -20.69 7.37 6.58
C ALA A 681 -20.13 5.95 6.34
N SER A 682 -20.98 5.03 5.90
CA SER A 682 -20.58 3.65 5.54
C SER A 682 -20.95 3.38 4.10
N TRP A 683 -19.99 2.85 3.34
CA TRP A 683 -20.15 2.56 1.90
C TRP A 683 -19.76 1.10 1.67
N GLY A 684 -20.77 0.24 1.66
CA GLY A 684 -20.66 -1.20 1.40
C GLY A 684 -21.86 -1.90 2.01
N GLY A 685 -22.66 -2.65 1.25
CA GLY A 685 -24.02 -3.11 1.63
C GLY A 685 -24.16 -4.10 2.80
N SER A 686 -23.32 -4.02 3.83
CA SER A 686 -23.31 -4.86 5.03
C SER A 686 -23.28 -4.01 6.31
N ASP A 687 -24.00 -4.48 7.34
CA ASP A 687 -24.13 -3.77 8.61
C ASP A 687 -22.77 -3.58 9.30
N VAL A 688 -22.39 -2.34 9.57
CA VAL A 688 -21.15 -2.02 10.29
C VAL A 688 -21.50 -1.92 11.78
N GLN A 689 -20.93 -2.82 12.59
CA GLN A 689 -21.02 -2.73 14.03
C GLN A 689 -19.80 -2.03 14.59
N GLY A 690 -20.07 -1.11 15.52
CA GLY A 690 -19.03 -0.37 16.19
C GLY A 690 -19.30 -0.20 17.67
N ARG A 691 -18.23 -0.15 18.46
CA ARG A 691 -18.28 0.08 19.90
C ARG A 691 -17.66 1.42 20.20
N VAL A 692 -18.37 2.22 20.99
CA VAL A 692 -17.82 3.48 21.50
C VAL A 692 -17.60 3.35 23.00
N SER A 693 -16.35 3.44 23.44
CA SER A 693 -15.95 3.34 24.85
C SER A 693 -15.46 4.69 25.34
N VAL A 694 -15.81 5.06 26.59
CA VAL A 694 -15.21 6.23 27.25
C VAL A 694 -14.28 5.72 28.35
N ILE A 695 -13.01 6.08 28.30
CA ILE A 695 -11.98 5.65 29.26
C ILE A 695 -11.43 6.89 29.97
N GLU A 696 -11.26 6.81 31.29
CA GLU A 696 -10.62 7.88 32.06
C GLU A 696 -9.11 7.65 32.09
N ASP A 697 -8.34 8.66 31.72
CA ASP A 697 -6.89 8.55 31.56
C ASP A 697 -6.23 8.48 32.95
N GLY A 698 -5.94 7.26 33.39
CA GLY A 698 -5.31 7.03 34.68
C GLY A 698 -3.81 7.17 34.55
N TRP A 699 -3.23 8.32 34.93
CA TRP A 699 -1.94 8.44 35.66
C TRP A 699 -1.74 9.84 36.28
N ASN A 700 -1.66 9.83 37.62
CA ASN A 700 -0.98 10.77 38.55
C ASN A 700 -1.39 12.26 38.62
N TYR A 701 -2.34 12.56 39.53
CA TYR A 701 -2.10 13.57 40.57
C TYR A 701 -2.49 13.03 41.94
N ARG A 702 -1.52 13.02 42.87
CA ARG A 702 -1.81 12.94 44.31
C ARG A 702 -2.55 14.22 44.70
N CYS A 703 -3.79 14.11 45.16
CA CYS A 703 -4.32 14.89 46.28
C CYS A 703 -5.71 14.39 46.71
N GLY A 704 -5.82 14.00 47.98
CA GLY A 704 -6.96 14.28 48.85
C GLY A 704 -8.26 13.48 48.69
N ASN A 705 -8.39 12.44 49.54
CA ASN A 705 -9.63 11.80 50.01
C ASN A 705 -10.95 12.56 49.75
N TRP A 706 -11.80 12.05 48.85
CA TRP A 706 -13.28 12.03 48.98
C TRP A 706 -13.83 10.75 48.32
N PRO A 707 -14.95 10.19 48.80
CA PRO A 707 -15.29 8.79 48.62
C PRO A 707 -15.90 8.49 47.25
N GLN A 708 -15.65 7.26 46.79
CA GLN A 708 -16.20 6.60 45.61
C GLN A 708 -17.62 7.07 45.24
N ILE A 709 -17.74 7.77 44.11
CA ILE A 709 -18.99 7.80 43.35
C ILE A 709 -18.70 7.05 42.05
N SER A 710 -19.31 5.88 41.97
CA SER A 710 -19.39 5.02 40.80
C SER A 710 -19.81 5.82 39.56
N ALA A 711 -18.94 5.93 38.56
CA ALA A 711 -19.33 6.33 37.21
C ALA A 711 -19.64 5.07 36.41
N ASN A 712 -20.93 4.84 36.16
CA ASN A 712 -21.45 3.75 35.36
C ASN A 712 -20.85 3.76 33.94
N PHE A 713 -20.11 2.70 33.58
CA PHE A 713 -19.72 2.42 32.21
C PHE A 713 -20.98 2.23 31.35
N ARG A 714 -21.29 3.20 30.49
CA ARG A 714 -22.28 3.01 29.42
C ARG A 714 -21.55 2.67 28.14
N ASP A 715 -21.41 1.36 27.88
CA ASP A 715 -21.08 0.87 26.55
C ASP A 715 -22.24 1.18 25.59
N LEU A 716 -22.03 2.09 24.64
CA LEU A 716 -22.97 2.28 23.53
C LEU A 716 -22.57 1.34 22.38
N LYS A 717 -23.38 0.32 22.11
CA LYS A 717 -23.24 -0.53 20.91
C LYS A 717 -24.07 0.05 19.77
N LEU A 718 -23.40 0.60 18.76
CA LEU A 718 -24.04 1.11 17.54
C LEU A 718 -24.12 -0.02 16.50
N ARG A 719 -25.33 -0.28 16.00
CA ARG A 719 -25.62 -1.26 14.94
C ARG A 719 -26.18 -0.51 13.74
N ILE A 720 -25.42 -0.42 12.64
CA ILE A 720 -25.72 0.45 11.50
C ILE A 720 -26.13 -0.40 10.29
N ARG A 721 -27.32 -0.16 9.71
CA ARG A 721 -27.87 -0.82 8.50
C ARG A 721 -27.81 0.10 7.28
N ILE A 722 -27.62 -0.47 6.09
CA ILE A 722 -27.44 0.29 4.83
C ILE A 722 -28.61 0.02 3.87
N PHE A 723 -29.15 1.08 3.25
CA PHE A 723 -30.12 1.01 2.15
C PHE A 723 -29.51 1.58 0.86
N TYR A 724 -29.65 0.86 -0.27
CA TYR A 724 -29.46 1.33 -1.66
C TYR A 724 -30.80 1.12 -2.41
N PRO A 725 -31.24 1.98 -3.35
CA PRO A 725 -30.48 2.66 -4.41
C PRO A 725 -30.35 4.20 -4.24
N PRO A 726 -29.61 4.94 -5.11
CA PRO A 726 -29.23 6.32 -4.82
C PRO A 726 -30.40 7.28 -5.11
N HIS A 727 -30.98 7.86 -4.07
CA HIS A 727 -31.71 9.12 -4.21
C HIS A 727 -30.71 10.27 -4.23
N PHE A 728 -30.67 11.00 -5.35
CA PHE A 728 -30.04 12.30 -5.43
C PHE A 728 -30.69 13.26 -4.41
N LEU A 729 -29.97 13.61 -3.34
CA LEU A 729 -30.23 14.80 -2.55
C LEU A 729 -29.27 15.90 -3.03
N LEU A 730 -29.74 16.73 -3.95
CA LEU A 730 -29.19 18.07 -4.14
C LEU A 730 -29.58 18.87 -2.89
N SER A 731 -28.61 19.16 -2.02
CA SER A 731 -28.75 20.13 -0.94
C SER A 731 -27.78 21.29 -1.20
N PRO A 732 -28.26 22.52 -1.47
CA PRO A 732 -27.43 23.71 -1.35
C PRO A 732 -27.24 23.99 0.14
N ALA A 733 -25.97 24.03 0.57
CA ALA A 733 -25.46 24.60 1.81
C ALA A 733 -26.49 24.84 2.95
N ARG A 734 -26.35 24.04 4.02
CA ARG A 734 -27.00 24.12 5.36
C ARG A 734 -28.25 23.25 5.56
N SER A 735 -28.06 22.03 6.10
CA SER A 735 -28.86 21.38 7.17
C SER A 735 -28.75 19.85 7.14
N PHE A 736 -28.76 19.23 8.32
CA PHE A 736 -28.94 17.80 8.59
C PHE A 736 -30.39 17.57 9.10
N LEU A 737 -31.03 16.48 8.68
CA LEU A 737 -32.28 15.94 9.25
C LEU A 737 -32.04 14.50 9.70
N ASP A 738 -32.64 14.15 10.85
CA ASP A 738 -32.74 12.80 11.42
C ASP A 738 -33.78 11.94 10.65
N PRO A 739 -33.69 10.59 10.75
CA PRO A 739 -34.66 9.66 10.18
C PRO A 739 -35.86 9.41 11.13
N ASP A 740 -37.08 9.46 10.60
CA ASP A 740 -38.30 9.01 11.28
C ASP A 740 -38.48 7.48 11.28
N PRO A 741 -39.22 6.91 12.26
CA PRO A 741 -39.72 5.55 12.23
C PRO A 741 -41.07 5.42 11.49
N ILE A 742 -41.09 4.48 10.53
CA ILE A 742 -42.11 3.54 10.03
C ILE A 742 -43.63 3.84 10.24
N ASP A 743 -44.32 3.76 9.09
CA ASP A 743 -45.72 3.40 8.75
C ASP A 743 -46.92 4.15 9.34
N CYS A 744 -47.80 4.58 8.42
CA CYS A 744 -49.21 4.89 8.64
C CYS A 744 -50.01 4.48 7.40
N SER A 745 -50.39 3.21 7.31
CA SER A 745 -51.61 2.82 6.59
C SER A 745 -52.27 1.60 7.25
N GLU A 746 -53.23 1.89 8.13
CA GLU A 746 -54.52 1.22 8.39
C GLU A 746 -55.18 2.06 9.51
N ALA A 747 -55.85 3.16 9.17
CA ALA A 747 -57.25 3.29 8.76
C ALA A 747 -58.25 2.99 9.88
N SER A 748 -59.14 3.96 10.14
CA SER A 748 -60.41 3.85 10.90
C SER A 748 -60.32 3.81 12.42
#